data_AF-A0A2X3L158-F1
#
_entry.id   AF-A0A2X3L158-F1
#
_cell.length_a   1.000
_cell.length_b   1.000
_cell.length_c   1.000
_cell.angle_alpha   90.00
_cell.angle_beta   90.00
_cell.angle_gamma   90.00
#
_symmetry.space_group_name_H-M   'P 1'
#
loop_
_entity.id
_entity.type
_entity.pdbx_description
1 polymer ?
#
loop_
_entity_poly.entity_id
_entity_poly.type
_entity_poly.pdbx_seq_one_letter_code
_entity_poly.pdbx_strand_id
1 'polypeptide(L)'
;MRVVLAALVLWSAWGLALGEEVRLAPAPEGIAGDWAQPLIPLRLKATPAQAVRFDGPPLALAQWGEVTLGTAHYPFLLGVRADGQADLWVDRNRDQVISGDELVAGARAPEYVEWGSELQATPAGGEPFPYPLTVLWPAGRGYVYLLGGAPRHGELGVDGARVAFVLVDGDLDGTYGTKGDFYAVDVDRDGIIHGDPDGHERFALTEAFTVGKESYRLSQIHPGGASVTLTPTGYVSPKPPLIPGFPAPEVRFTAFPDGDPVALSDLRGNIVLVDFWATWCGPCMAELPHLRELYAAYHDAGFEIIGLSLDTSEQELRTVLDSERIPWPVAFEGRSWDNSLAQLYRVYQIPTSYLLDRDGIIRYRDLHGEELAEKLTELLAAATPEPEMAPAPIASGPPVPILEIVVPPEVSLAAGEPQVLAVKLVNTAPYDAEEVKVSVQGLPTQVELEVGTIPAFGERVAELAVAPPAESQSCSVAVVYHYCIGDSCFQIEDAVGVAFALGEPARQPSGIPVGWILIALGVGLILAVVLRGRGLFVVALLLVGVAGASLAVGILRGQATQARRIGSVLCTACVGIEEVRTEAPTLSPAEREAFAAFRGSAHLVVFHTPWCRSCPYVQALVAEVARANPRISYELVDADQDRARAEAAGVAAAGKVVVPAILVAETGRVLFGTSDLSARILAALGEIR
;
A
#
# COMPACT_ATOMS: atom_id res chain seq x y z
N MET A 1 -2.66 54.55 -40.09
CA MET A 1 -1.66 53.56 -40.57
C MET A 1 -0.86 52.93 -39.43
N ARG A 2 0.00 53.64 -38.69
CA ARG A 2 0.80 53.05 -37.58
C ARG A 2 -0.04 52.34 -36.49
N VAL A 3 -1.19 52.89 -36.12
CA VAL A 3 -2.13 52.24 -35.17
C VAL A 3 -2.76 50.97 -35.73
N VAL A 4 -2.97 50.88 -37.05
CA VAL A 4 -3.53 49.69 -37.71
C VAL A 4 -2.47 48.58 -37.81
N LEU A 5 -1.20 48.93 -38.08
CA LEU A 5 -0.10 47.95 -37.96
C LEU A 5 0.08 47.48 -36.51
N ALA A 6 0.02 48.38 -35.52
CA ALA A 6 0.12 47.98 -34.12
C ALA A 6 -1.04 47.06 -33.70
N ALA A 7 -2.27 47.34 -34.16
CA ALA A 7 -3.42 46.47 -33.93
C ALA A 7 -3.29 45.11 -34.64
N LEU A 8 -2.76 45.06 -35.86
CA LEU A 8 -2.48 43.81 -36.57
C LEU A 8 -1.36 43.00 -35.90
N VAL A 9 -0.30 43.65 -35.40
CA VAL A 9 0.78 43.00 -34.64
C VAL A 9 0.27 42.48 -33.30
N LEU A 10 -0.60 43.22 -32.62
CA LEU A 10 -1.26 42.76 -31.39
C LEU A 10 -2.29 41.64 -31.66
N TRP A 11 -2.99 41.65 -32.80
CA TRP A 11 -3.85 40.52 -33.21
C TRP A 11 -3.02 39.28 -33.57
N SER A 12 -1.87 39.42 -34.24
CA SER A 12 -0.96 38.28 -34.45
C SER A 12 -0.31 37.77 -33.17
N ALA A 13 -0.16 38.62 -32.14
CA ALA A 13 0.31 38.22 -30.82
C ALA A 13 -0.78 37.59 -29.93
N TRP A 14 -2.07 37.79 -30.25
CA TRP A 14 -3.22 37.15 -29.60
C TRP A 14 -3.76 35.95 -30.40
N GLY A 15 -3.16 35.64 -31.55
CA GLY A 15 -3.60 34.56 -32.45
C GLY A 15 -3.01 33.17 -32.15
N LEU A 16 -2.18 33.02 -31.11
CA LEU A 16 -1.40 31.80 -30.85
C LEU A 16 -1.45 31.36 -29.38
N ALA A 17 -2.60 30.81 -28.99
CA ALA A 17 -2.73 29.74 -27.98
C ALA A 17 -4.09 29.01 -28.14
N LEU A 18 -4.57 28.87 -29.38
CA LEU A 18 -5.70 27.98 -29.65
C LEU A 18 -5.18 26.55 -29.45
N GLY A 19 -5.74 25.85 -28.45
CA GLY A 19 -5.40 24.45 -28.22
C GLY A 19 -5.81 23.58 -29.41
N GLU A 20 -5.03 22.55 -29.67
CA GLU A 20 -5.33 21.55 -30.68
C GLU A 20 -6.39 20.58 -30.11
N GLU A 21 -7.57 20.54 -30.72
CA GLU A 21 -8.58 19.54 -30.39
C GLU A 21 -8.26 18.23 -31.12
N VAL A 22 -8.03 17.19 -30.33
CA VAL A 22 -7.72 15.84 -30.77
C VAL A 22 -8.98 15.00 -30.60
N ARG A 23 -9.46 14.40 -31.70
CA ARG A 23 -10.58 13.45 -31.64
C ARG A 23 -10.07 12.07 -31.28
N LEU A 24 -10.78 11.41 -30.37
CA LEU A 24 -10.49 10.06 -29.92
C LEU A 24 -11.63 9.12 -30.33
N ALA A 25 -11.30 7.85 -30.53
CA ALA A 25 -12.21 6.75 -30.78
C ALA A 25 -11.96 5.65 -29.72
N PRO A 26 -12.83 4.62 -29.58
CA PRO A 26 -12.47 3.43 -28.81
C PRO A 26 -11.13 2.85 -29.29
N ALA A 27 -10.25 2.51 -28.36
CA ALA A 27 -8.97 1.90 -28.67
C ALA A 27 -9.18 0.50 -29.28
N PRO A 28 -8.52 0.18 -30.42
CA PRO A 28 -8.48 -1.18 -30.93
C PRO A 28 -7.78 -2.15 -29.97
N GLU A 29 -8.22 -3.40 -29.96
CA GLU A 29 -7.51 -4.50 -29.30
C GLU A 29 -6.04 -4.53 -29.75
N GLY A 30 -5.11 -4.49 -28.79
CA GLY A 30 -3.67 -4.52 -29.04
C GLY A 30 -2.97 -3.16 -29.20
N ILE A 31 -3.69 -2.03 -29.31
CA ILE A 31 -3.07 -0.69 -29.16
C ILE A 31 -3.01 -0.28 -27.69
N ALA A 32 -4.11 -0.55 -26.97
CA ALA A 32 -4.17 -0.49 -25.52
C ALA A 32 -3.62 -1.82 -24.96
N GLY A 33 -2.41 -1.80 -24.41
CA GLY A 33 -1.85 -2.94 -23.66
C GLY A 33 -2.55 -3.14 -22.31
N ASP A 34 -2.12 -4.13 -21.54
CA ASP A 34 -2.76 -4.47 -20.25
C ASP A 34 -2.77 -3.28 -19.26
N TRP A 35 -1.77 -2.38 -19.34
CA TRP A 35 -1.71 -1.13 -18.57
C TRP A 35 -2.90 -0.18 -18.79
N ALA A 36 -3.63 -0.34 -19.89
CA ALA A 36 -4.81 0.44 -20.26
C ALA A 36 -6.13 -0.24 -19.87
N GLN A 37 -6.07 -1.33 -19.09
CA GLN A 37 -7.21 -2.02 -18.49
C GLN A 37 -7.11 -1.94 -16.94
N PRO A 38 -7.54 -0.84 -16.31
CA PRO A 38 -7.46 -0.70 -14.86
C PRO A 38 -8.16 -1.83 -14.11
N LEU A 39 -7.56 -2.20 -12.97
CA LEU A 39 -8.03 -3.24 -12.06
C LEU A 39 -8.29 -2.61 -10.69
N ILE A 40 -9.55 -2.58 -10.24
CA ILE A 40 -9.91 -2.03 -8.93
C ILE A 40 -10.70 -3.05 -8.09
N PRO A 41 -10.42 -3.20 -6.78
CA PRO A 41 -11.20 -4.04 -5.90
C PRO A 41 -12.53 -3.36 -5.54
N LEU A 42 -13.64 -4.09 -5.64
CA LEU A 42 -14.96 -3.64 -5.19
C LEU A 42 -15.55 -4.61 -4.17
N ARG A 43 -15.78 -4.11 -2.95
CA ARG A 43 -16.35 -4.87 -1.84
C ARG A 43 -17.84 -5.12 -2.01
N LEU A 44 -18.28 -6.36 -1.79
CA LEU A 44 -19.70 -6.73 -1.78
C LEU A 44 -20.35 -6.57 -0.40
N LYS A 45 -21.69 -6.54 -0.39
CA LYS A 45 -22.53 -6.33 0.80
C LYS A 45 -23.67 -7.34 0.85
N ALA A 46 -24.03 -7.81 2.04
CA ALA A 46 -25.15 -8.75 2.22
C ALA A 46 -26.54 -8.16 1.86
N THR A 47 -26.64 -6.83 1.72
CA THR A 47 -27.86 -6.09 1.36
C THR A 47 -27.56 -5.12 0.21
N PRO A 48 -28.50 -4.92 -0.75
CA PRO A 48 -28.31 -3.95 -1.82
C PRO A 48 -28.22 -2.52 -1.27
N ALA A 49 -27.48 -1.66 -1.96
CA ALA A 49 -27.35 -0.24 -1.60
C ALA A 49 -28.63 0.57 -1.87
N GLN A 50 -29.41 0.13 -2.86
CA GLN A 50 -30.69 0.71 -3.27
C GLN A 50 -31.83 -0.30 -3.06
N ALA A 51 -33.08 0.10 -3.30
CA ALA A 51 -34.27 -0.74 -3.14
C ALA A 51 -34.45 -1.78 -4.27
N VAL A 52 -33.39 -2.50 -4.61
CA VAL A 52 -33.34 -3.47 -5.72
C VAL A 52 -33.93 -4.80 -5.27
N ARG A 53 -34.80 -5.38 -6.09
CA ARG A 53 -35.42 -6.69 -5.87
C ARG A 53 -34.76 -7.73 -6.76
N PHE A 54 -34.47 -8.92 -6.23
CA PHE A 54 -34.12 -10.08 -7.04
C PHE A 54 -35.36 -10.96 -7.30
N ASP A 55 -35.58 -11.33 -8.56
CA ASP A 55 -36.65 -12.22 -9.03
C ASP A 55 -36.04 -13.34 -9.90
N GLY A 56 -35.12 -14.09 -9.28
CA GLY A 56 -34.37 -15.18 -9.89
C GLY A 56 -34.43 -16.50 -9.10
N PRO A 57 -33.58 -17.49 -9.41
CA PRO A 57 -33.57 -18.78 -8.72
C PRO A 57 -33.19 -18.63 -7.23
N PRO A 58 -33.58 -19.57 -6.35
CA PRO A 58 -33.18 -19.53 -4.96
C PRO A 58 -31.66 -19.66 -4.79
N LEU A 59 -31.07 -18.75 -4.03
CA LEU A 59 -29.63 -18.70 -3.73
C LEU A 59 -29.36 -19.12 -2.29
N ALA A 60 -28.23 -19.79 -2.08
CA ALA A 60 -27.70 -20.12 -0.75
C ALA A 60 -26.90 -18.93 -0.16
N LEU A 61 -26.25 -18.14 -1.02
CA LEU A 61 -25.61 -16.87 -0.66
C LEU A 61 -25.97 -15.80 -1.70
N ALA A 62 -26.22 -14.58 -1.24
CA ALA A 62 -26.48 -13.41 -2.06
C ALA A 62 -25.58 -12.25 -1.57
N GLN A 63 -24.75 -11.72 -2.45
CA GLN A 63 -23.82 -10.62 -2.18
C GLN A 63 -23.96 -9.55 -3.26
N TRP A 64 -24.15 -8.31 -2.83
CA TRP A 64 -24.54 -7.18 -3.67
C TRP A 64 -23.39 -6.22 -3.88
N GLY A 65 -23.21 -5.78 -5.12
CA GLY A 65 -22.36 -4.65 -5.48
C GLY A 65 -23.12 -3.62 -6.30
N GLU A 66 -22.46 -2.52 -6.63
CA GLU A 66 -22.97 -1.51 -7.55
C GLU A 66 -21.78 -0.93 -8.33
N VAL A 67 -21.90 -0.88 -9.66
CA VAL A 67 -20.98 -0.12 -10.51
C VAL A 67 -21.65 1.21 -10.85
N THR A 68 -20.94 2.32 -10.71
CA THR A 68 -21.42 3.65 -11.12
C THR A 68 -20.62 4.11 -12.33
N LEU A 69 -21.29 4.37 -13.45
CA LEU A 69 -20.69 4.86 -14.70
C LEU A 69 -21.30 6.22 -15.05
N GLY A 70 -20.70 7.29 -14.53
CA GLY A 70 -21.19 8.65 -14.53
C GLY A 70 -22.43 8.78 -13.67
N THR A 71 -23.59 9.05 -14.28
CA THR A 71 -24.89 9.06 -13.60
C THR A 71 -25.67 7.74 -13.75
N ALA A 72 -25.06 6.71 -14.34
CA ALA A 72 -25.68 5.39 -14.47
C ALA A 72 -25.27 4.49 -13.30
N HIS A 73 -26.24 3.99 -12.56
CA HIS A 73 -26.01 3.03 -11.48
C HIS A 73 -26.40 1.64 -11.97
N TYR A 74 -25.52 0.67 -11.77
CA TYR A 74 -25.68 -0.74 -12.13
C TYR A 74 -25.54 -1.61 -10.88
N PRO A 75 -26.62 -1.79 -10.10
CA PRO A 75 -26.68 -2.79 -9.06
C PRO A 75 -26.40 -4.18 -9.64
N PHE A 76 -25.63 -4.98 -8.92
CA PHE A 76 -25.39 -6.37 -9.30
C PHE A 76 -25.45 -7.30 -8.09
N LEU A 77 -25.74 -8.56 -8.38
CA LEU A 77 -25.85 -9.64 -7.42
C LEU A 77 -24.92 -10.78 -7.81
N LEU A 78 -23.92 -11.04 -6.99
CA LEU A 78 -23.21 -12.30 -6.96
C LEU A 78 -24.02 -13.29 -6.12
N GLY A 79 -24.49 -14.36 -6.74
CA GLY A 79 -25.27 -15.41 -6.08
C GLY A 79 -24.55 -16.75 -6.11
N VAL A 80 -24.45 -17.42 -4.95
CA VAL A 80 -24.02 -18.82 -4.89
C VAL A 80 -25.26 -19.68 -4.70
N ARG A 81 -25.45 -20.65 -5.59
CA ARG A 81 -26.56 -21.61 -5.57
C ARG A 81 -26.30 -22.73 -4.56
N ALA A 82 -27.33 -23.55 -4.29
CA ALA A 82 -27.24 -24.67 -3.34
C ALA A 82 -26.26 -25.79 -3.77
N ASP A 83 -25.84 -25.83 -5.04
CA ASP A 83 -24.80 -26.73 -5.56
C ASP A 83 -23.38 -26.13 -5.50
N GLY A 84 -23.21 -25.00 -4.81
CA GLY A 84 -21.93 -24.29 -4.66
C GLY A 84 -21.50 -23.48 -5.89
N GLN A 85 -22.29 -23.48 -6.97
CA GLN A 85 -21.95 -22.71 -8.16
C GLN A 85 -22.26 -21.22 -7.96
N ALA A 86 -21.28 -20.37 -8.25
CA ALA A 86 -21.42 -18.93 -8.28
C ALA A 86 -21.82 -18.44 -9.67
N ASP A 87 -22.78 -17.53 -9.70
CA ASP A 87 -23.37 -16.89 -10.87
C ASP A 87 -23.53 -15.38 -10.59
N LEU A 88 -23.46 -14.54 -11.62
CA LEU A 88 -23.57 -13.08 -11.50
C LEU A 88 -24.78 -12.58 -12.29
N TRP A 89 -25.58 -11.71 -11.68
CA TRP A 89 -26.65 -10.97 -12.33
C TRP A 89 -26.41 -9.47 -12.21
N VAL A 90 -26.74 -8.69 -13.23
CA VAL A 90 -26.56 -7.23 -13.25
C VAL A 90 -27.86 -6.59 -13.73
N ASP A 91 -28.39 -5.60 -12.98
CA ASP A 91 -29.53 -4.76 -13.37
C ASP A 91 -29.10 -3.85 -14.55
N ARG A 92 -29.15 -4.40 -15.77
CA ARG A 92 -28.66 -3.69 -16.97
C ARG A 92 -29.70 -2.73 -17.52
N ASN A 93 -30.98 -3.02 -17.29
CA ASN A 93 -32.08 -2.17 -17.73
C ASN A 93 -32.31 -0.96 -16.77
N ARG A 94 -31.83 -1.06 -15.52
CA ARG A 94 -31.93 -0.07 -14.42
C ARG A 94 -33.36 0.15 -13.92
N ASP A 95 -34.17 -0.90 -13.91
CA ASP A 95 -35.55 -0.90 -13.41
C ASP A 95 -35.69 -1.28 -11.92
N GLN A 96 -34.56 -1.57 -11.26
CA GLN A 96 -34.45 -1.99 -9.85
C GLN A 96 -35.01 -3.40 -9.58
N VAL A 97 -35.19 -4.23 -10.61
CA VAL A 97 -35.59 -5.64 -10.50
C VAL A 97 -34.65 -6.55 -11.30
N ILE A 98 -33.65 -7.10 -10.62
CA ILE A 98 -32.77 -8.12 -11.21
C ILE A 98 -33.57 -9.40 -11.42
N SER A 99 -33.89 -9.73 -12.67
CA SER A 99 -34.61 -10.96 -13.05
C SER A 99 -33.64 -12.09 -13.43
N GLY A 100 -34.13 -13.34 -13.39
CA GLY A 100 -33.31 -14.52 -13.66
C GLY A 100 -32.64 -14.56 -15.05
N ASP A 101 -33.19 -13.85 -16.05
CA ASP A 101 -32.65 -13.69 -17.40
C ASP A 101 -31.59 -12.58 -17.54
N GLU A 102 -31.35 -11.78 -16.50
CA GLU A 102 -30.21 -10.86 -16.40
C GLU A 102 -28.91 -11.54 -15.92
N LEU A 103 -28.88 -12.88 -15.96
CA LEU A 103 -27.67 -13.67 -15.74
C LEU A 103 -26.58 -13.29 -16.75
N VAL A 104 -25.40 -12.96 -16.24
CA VAL A 104 -24.21 -12.71 -17.06
C VAL A 104 -23.51 -14.04 -17.33
N ALA A 105 -23.11 -14.27 -18.58
CA ALA A 105 -22.30 -15.42 -18.94
C ALA A 105 -20.89 -15.27 -18.36
N GLY A 106 -20.35 -16.33 -17.77
CA GLY A 106 -19.03 -16.30 -17.14
C GLY A 106 -18.17 -17.51 -17.48
N ALA A 107 -16.86 -17.30 -17.49
CA ALA A 107 -15.84 -18.35 -17.57
C ALA A 107 -15.34 -18.69 -16.17
N ARG A 108 -14.91 -19.94 -15.99
CA ARG A 108 -14.55 -20.50 -14.67
C ARG A 108 -13.14 -21.09 -14.72
N ALA A 109 -12.26 -20.55 -13.88
CA ALA A 109 -10.95 -21.09 -13.56
C ALA A 109 -11.00 -21.84 -12.21
N PRO A 110 -9.94 -22.56 -11.81
CA PRO A 110 -9.90 -23.23 -10.49
C PRO A 110 -9.97 -22.26 -9.30
N GLU A 111 -9.41 -21.06 -9.44
CA GLU A 111 -9.24 -20.09 -8.34
C GLU A 111 -10.19 -18.88 -8.44
N TYR A 112 -10.79 -18.64 -9.61
CA TYR A 112 -11.66 -17.48 -9.86
C TYR A 112 -12.74 -17.76 -10.90
N VAL A 113 -13.77 -16.91 -10.90
CA VAL A 113 -14.81 -16.85 -11.92
C VAL A 113 -14.84 -15.44 -12.50
N GLU A 114 -14.93 -15.32 -13.82
CA GLU A 114 -14.98 -14.04 -14.53
C GLU A 114 -16.27 -13.90 -15.32
N TRP A 115 -16.87 -12.72 -15.31
CA TRP A 115 -18.08 -12.38 -16.07
C TRP A 115 -17.88 -11.09 -16.84
N GLY A 116 -17.84 -11.18 -18.17
CA GLY A 116 -17.79 -10.01 -19.06
C GLY A 116 -19.19 -9.45 -19.30
N SER A 117 -19.35 -8.13 -19.16
CA SER A 117 -20.58 -7.40 -19.45
C SER A 117 -20.28 -6.10 -20.18
N GLU A 118 -21.09 -5.75 -21.18
CA GLU A 118 -21.09 -4.42 -21.78
C GLU A 118 -22.21 -3.59 -21.12
N LEU A 119 -21.83 -2.52 -20.43
CA LEU A 119 -22.72 -1.57 -19.77
C LEU A 119 -22.80 -0.26 -20.59
N GLN A 120 -23.57 0.74 -20.13
CA GLN A 120 -23.58 2.08 -20.74
C GLN A 120 -23.16 3.14 -19.73
N ALA A 121 -21.97 3.72 -19.95
CA ALA A 121 -21.54 4.89 -19.20
C ALA A 121 -22.38 6.11 -19.61
N THR A 122 -22.80 6.90 -18.62
CA THR A 122 -23.62 8.11 -18.82
C THR A 122 -22.93 9.31 -18.12
N PRO A 123 -21.87 9.87 -18.70
CA PRO A 123 -21.08 10.93 -18.06
C PRO A 123 -21.87 12.24 -17.98
N ALA A 124 -21.65 13.01 -16.91
CA ALA A 124 -22.33 14.27 -16.68
C ALA A 124 -21.90 15.35 -17.70
N GLY A 125 -22.61 15.45 -18.82
CA GLY A 125 -22.32 16.38 -19.92
C GLY A 125 -21.72 15.75 -21.18
N GLY A 126 -21.81 14.43 -21.34
CA GLY A 126 -21.51 13.74 -22.60
C GLY A 126 -22.65 12.80 -23.02
N GLU A 127 -22.60 12.32 -24.26
CA GLU A 127 -23.53 11.28 -24.74
C GLU A 127 -23.18 9.92 -24.10
N PRO A 128 -24.18 9.04 -23.84
CA PRO A 128 -23.93 7.70 -23.35
C PRO A 128 -23.11 6.85 -24.32
N PHE A 129 -22.26 5.96 -23.80
CA PHE A 129 -21.41 5.11 -24.64
C PHE A 129 -21.24 3.68 -24.06
N PRO A 130 -20.96 2.67 -24.91
CA PRO A 130 -20.69 1.30 -24.44
C PRO A 130 -19.45 1.24 -23.57
N TYR A 131 -19.54 0.52 -22.46
CA TYR A 131 -18.48 0.39 -21.47
C TYR A 131 -18.26 -1.10 -21.15
N PRO A 132 -17.22 -1.73 -21.72
CA PRO A 132 -16.92 -3.12 -21.42
C PRO A 132 -16.27 -3.23 -20.03
N LEU A 133 -16.80 -4.15 -19.23
CA LEU A 133 -16.38 -4.39 -17.86
C LEU A 133 -16.42 -5.88 -17.55
N THR A 134 -15.34 -6.40 -16.98
CA THR A 134 -15.24 -7.75 -16.46
C THR A 134 -15.28 -7.71 -14.94
N VAL A 135 -16.19 -8.49 -14.36
CA VAL A 135 -16.23 -8.75 -12.92
C VAL A 135 -15.49 -10.06 -12.66
N LEU A 136 -14.37 -10.00 -11.95
CA LEU A 136 -13.61 -11.18 -11.53
C LEU A 136 -13.83 -11.44 -10.04
N TRP A 137 -14.34 -12.61 -9.69
CA TRP A 137 -14.50 -13.06 -8.31
C TRP A 137 -13.52 -14.19 -7.99
N PRO A 138 -12.52 -13.94 -7.13
CA PRO A 138 -11.73 -15.03 -6.56
C PRO A 138 -12.64 -15.88 -5.66
N ALA A 139 -12.56 -17.20 -5.80
CA ALA A 139 -13.53 -18.10 -5.20
C ALA A 139 -13.58 -17.94 -3.66
N GLY A 140 -14.80 -17.81 -3.12
CA GLY A 140 -15.04 -17.72 -1.67
C GLY A 140 -14.82 -16.34 -1.03
N ARG A 141 -14.61 -15.27 -1.81
CA ARG A 141 -14.26 -13.94 -1.27
C ARG A 141 -15.44 -12.97 -1.13
N GLY A 142 -15.31 -12.00 -0.20
CA GLY A 142 -16.30 -10.93 0.05
C GLY A 142 -16.24 -9.70 -0.87
N TYR A 143 -15.47 -9.77 -1.95
CA TYR A 143 -15.23 -8.69 -2.91
C TYR A 143 -15.02 -9.29 -4.30
N VAL A 144 -15.15 -8.45 -5.33
CA VAL A 144 -14.74 -8.74 -6.71
C VAL A 144 -13.64 -7.77 -7.11
N TYR A 145 -12.94 -8.07 -8.18
CA TYR A 145 -12.22 -7.06 -8.95
C TYR A 145 -13.08 -6.64 -10.14
N LEU A 146 -13.07 -5.34 -10.42
CA LEU A 146 -13.52 -4.78 -11.69
C LEU A 146 -12.27 -4.60 -12.56
N LEU A 147 -12.27 -5.23 -13.73
CA LEU A 147 -11.24 -5.10 -14.75
C LEU A 147 -11.91 -4.60 -16.03
N GLY A 148 -11.28 -3.68 -16.75
CA GLY A 148 -11.77 -3.28 -18.07
C GLY A 148 -11.57 -1.80 -18.31
N GLY A 149 -12.61 -1.15 -18.83
CA GLY A 149 -12.60 0.26 -19.18
C GLY A 149 -12.84 0.46 -20.68
N ALA A 150 -13.03 1.72 -21.10
CA ALA A 150 -13.37 2.05 -22.49
C ALA A 150 -12.27 2.87 -23.22
N PRO A 151 -10.96 2.53 -23.07
CA PRO A 151 -9.83 3.37 -23.41
C PRO A 151 -9.94 4.02 -24.79
N ARG A 152 -9.46 5.26 -24.90
CA ARG A 152 -9.76 6.17 -26.01
C ARG A 152 -8.49 6.51 -26.77
N HIS A 153 -8.38 6.06 -28.01
CA HIS A 153 -7.21 6.24 -28.86
C HIS A 153 -7.40 7.36 -29.90
N GLY A 154 -6.33 8.11 -30.19
CA GLY A 154 -6.25 9.05 -31.31
C GLY A 154 -4.79 9.33 -31.71
N GLU A 155 -4.60 10.19 -32.71
CA GLU A 155 -3.27 10.59 -33.19
C GLU A 155 -3.06 12.10 -33.04
N LEU A 156 -1.89 12.52 -32.56
CA LEU A 156 -1.51 13.94 -32.45
C LEU A 156 -0.66 14.37 -33.65
N GLY A 157 -0.91 15.56 -34.20
CA GLY A 157 -0.13 16.10 -35.32
C GLY A 157 1.07 16.95 -34.87
N VAL A 158 2.16 16.32 -34.43
CA VAL A 158 3.34 17.03 -33.88
C VAL A 158 4.55 16.91 -34.80
N ASP A 159 5.23 18.04 -35.07
CA ASP A 159 6.53 18.08 -35.77
C ASP A 159 6.51 17.37 -37.15
N GLY A 160 5.36 17.46 -37.84
CA GLY A 160 5.13 16.83 -39.14
C GLY A 160 4.94 15.31 -39.10
N ALA A 161 5.00 14.69 -37.93
CA ALA A 161 4.68 13.29 -37.68
C ALA A 161 3.30 13.13 -37.04
N ARG A 162 2.86 11.88 -36.92
CA ARG A 162 1.72 11.48 -36.09
C ARG A 162 2.24 10.62 -34.97
N VAL A 163 1.79 10.88 -33.75
CA VAL A 163 2.09 10.06 -32.57
C VAL A 163 0.81 9.54 -31.95
N ALA A 164 0.85 8.30 -31.46
CA ALA A 164 -0.29 7.66 -30.83
C ALA A 164 -0.57 8.28 -29.45
N PHE A 165 -1.85 8.43 -29.13
CA PHE A 165 -2.34 8.98 -27.86
C PHE A 165 -3.47 8.09 -27.35
N VAL A 166 -3.42 7.71 -26.08
CA VAL A 166 -4.45 6.91 -25.41
C VAL A 166 -4.87 7.61 -24.12
N LEU A 167 -6.17 7.82 -23.92
CA LEU A 167 -6.75 8.30 -22.68
C LEU A 167 -7.46 7.14 -21.97
N VAL A 168 -7.17 6.95 -20.69
CA VAL A 168 -7.70 5.84 -19.87
C VAL A 168 -8.52 6.41 -18.72
N ASP A 169 -9.73 5.88 -18.59
CA ASP A 169 -10.60 6.05 -17.43
C ASP A 169 -10.01 5.16 -16.33
N GLY A 170 -9.35 5.78 -15.36
CA GLY A 170 -8.41 5.12 -14.45
C GLY A 170 -9.04 4.60 -13.15
N ASP A 171 -10.20 5.16 -12.76
CA ASP A 171 -10.97 4.74 -11.60
C ASP A 171 -12.26 3.96 -11.96
N LEU A 172 -12.46 3.70 -13.25
CA LEU A 172 -13.60 3.00 -13.86
C LEU A 172 -14.96 3.67 -13.56
N ASP A 173 -14.98 4.99 -13.42
CA ASP A 173 -16.20 5.75 -13.11
C ASP A 173 -17.02 6.15 -14.35
N GLY A 174 -16.58 5.79 -15.57
CA GLY A 174 -17.27 6.07 -16.82
C GLY A 174 -17.24 7.53 -17.28
N THR A 175 -16.46 8.40 -16.60
CA THR A 175 -16.40 9.84 -16.84
C THR A 175 -14.95 10.33 -16.95
N TYR A 176 -14.51 10.61 -18.17
CA TYR A 176 -13.14 11.07 -18.40
C TYR A 176 -12.90 12.50 -17.89
N GLY A 177 -11.76 12.72 -17.24
CA GLY A 177 -11.37 13.98 -16.60
C GLY A 177 -11.42 13.97 -15.08
N THR A 178 -11.58 12.80 -14.45
CA THR A 178 -11.76 12.61 -13.00
C THR A 178 -10.42 12.30 -12.30
N LYS A 179 -10.45 11.74 -11.08
CA LYS A 179 -9.28 11.63 -10.19
C LYS A 179 -8.86 10.16 -10.02
N GLY A 180 -8.31 9.63 -11.10
CA GLY A 180 -7.72 8.29 -11.22
C GLY A 180 -7.18 8.10 -12.63
N ASP A 181 -7.87 8.75 -13.58
CA ASP A 181 -7.49 8.94 -14.97
C ASP A 181 -6.05 9.36 -15.25
N PHE A 182 -5.60 8.90 -16.41
CA PHE A 182 -4.31 9.20 -16.99
C PHE A 182 -4.41 9.12 -18.52
N TYR A 183 -3.40 9.66 -19.19
CA TYR A 183 -3.23 9.45 -20.63
C TYR A 183 -1.84 8.90 -20.88
N ALA A 184 -1.62 8.32 -22.05
CA ALA A 184 -0.32 7.89 -22.50
C ALA A 184 -0.07 8.35 -23.94
N VAL A 185 1.18 8.66 -24.27
CA VAL A 185 1.58 9.19 -25.57
C VAL A 185 2.87 8.54 -26.02
N ASP A 186 2.90 8.04 -27.25
CA ASP A 186 4.11 7.60 -27.95
C ASP A 186 5.03 8.84 -28.17
N VAL A 187 5.95 9.09 -27.24
CA VAL A 187 6.76 10.33 -27.24
C VAL A 187 8.07 10.17 -28.00
N ASP A 188 8.61 8.96 -28.09
CA ASP A 188 9.85 8.65 -28.81
C ASP A 188 9.63 8.15 -30.25
N ARG A 189 8.37 7.82 -30.62
CA ARG A 189 7.90 7.46 -31.97
C ARG A 189 8.34 6.09 -32.44
N ASP A 190 8.53 5.13 -31.52
CA ASP A 190 8.82 3.73 -31.88
C ASP A 190 7.55 2.91 -32.23
N GLY A 191 6.37 3.41 -31.85
CA GLY A 191 5.06 2.81 -32.15
C GLY A 191 4.54 1.85 -31.06
N ILE A 192 5.25 1.72 -29.94
CA ILE A 192 4.83 1.05 -28.70
C ILE A 192 4.46 2.15 -27.69
N ILE A 193 3.51 1.89 -26.79
CA ILE A 193 3.22 2.80 -25.68
C ILE A 193 3.50 2.09 -24.36
N HIS A 194 4.49 2.60 -23.64
CA HIS A 194 4.83 2.19 -22.27
C HIS A 194 3.98 2.96 -21.25
N GLY A 195 2.70 2.59 -21.16
CA GLY A 195 1.70 3.25 -20.31
C GLY A 195 1.56 2.71 -18.88
N ASP A 196 2.39 1.74 -18.50
CA ASP A 196 2.55 1.23 -17.13
C ASP A 196 2.88 2.35 -16.12
N PRO A 197 2.60 2.17 -14.80
CA PRO A 197 2.83 3.20 -13.78
C PRO A 197 4.19 3.90 -13.84
N ASP A 198 5.25 3.16 -14.18
CA ASP A 198 6.62 3.65 -14.26
C ASP A 198 7.14 3.88 -15.68
N GLY A 199 6.32 3.60 -16.70
CA GLY A 199 6.66 3.88 -18.09
C GLY A 199 6.87 5.38 -18.32
N HIS A 200 7.77 5.74 -19.23
CA HIS A 200 8.06 7.16 -19.56
C HIS A 200 6.89 7.86 -20.26
N GLU A 201 5.93 7.08 -20.75
CA GLU A 201 4.90 7.51 -21.68
C GLU A 201 3.52 7.62 -21.05
N ARG A 202 3.36 7.14 -19.82
CA ARG A 202 2.18 7.37 -18.97
C ARG A 202 2.25 8.77 -18.35
N PHE A 203 1.19 9.56 -18.45
CA PHE A 203 1.11 10.91 -17.88
C PHE A 203 -0.16 11.11 -17.06
N ALA A 204 -0.04 11.76 -15.90
CA ALA A 204 -1.22 12.21 -15.15
C ALA A 204 -1.95 13.33 -15.91
N LEU A 205 -3.28 13.46 -15.78
CA LEU A 205 -4.07 14.45 -16.53
C LEU A 205 -3.57 15.91 -16.43
N THR A 206 -2.90 16.26 -15.33
CA THR A 206 -2.36 17.61 -15.10
C THR A 206 -0.93 17.79 -15.62
N GLU A 207 -0.23 16.69 -15.91
CA GLU A 207 1.15 16.64 -16.37
C GLU A 207 1.28 17.15 -17.81
N ALA A 208 2.49 17.56 -18.19
CA ALA A 208 2.84 17.96 -19.54
C ALA A 208 3.85 16.96 -20.12
N PHE A 209 3.83 16.80 -21.44
CA PHE A 209 4.71 15.91 -22.18
C PHE A 209 5.38 16.66 -23.34
N THR A 210 6.40 16.03 -23.93
CA THR A 210 7.22 16.61 -25.00
C THR A 210 7.40 15.60 -26.11
N VAL A 211 7.16 16.03 -27.36
CA VAL A 211 7.37 15.23 -28.56
C VAL A 211 8.30 16.00 -29.49
N GLY A 212 9.52 15.49 -29.66
CA GLY A 212 10.57 16.19 -30.39
C GLY A 212 11.04 17.47 -29.67
N LYS A 213 10.50 18.63 -30.06
CA LYS A 213 10.86 19.96 -29.51
C LYS A 213 9.69 20.73 -28.92
N GLU A 214 8.47 20.28 -29.18
CA GLU A 214 7.25 20.93 -28.75
C GLU A 214 6.70 20.23 -27.52
N SER A 215 6.24 21.02 -26.54
CA SER A 215 5.66 20.52 -25.29
C SER A 215 4.19 20.90 -25.20
N TYR A 216 3.40 19.95 -24.76
CA TYR A 216 1.95 20.07 -24.67
C TYR A 216 1.50 19.69 -23.27
N ARG A 217 0.40 20.29 -22.84
CA ARG A 217 -0.38 19.79 -21.71
C ARG A 217 -1.81 19.57 -22.12
N LEU A 218 -2.46 18.59 -21.51
CA LEU A 218 -3.90 18.49 -21.58
C LEU A 218 -4.53 19.69 -20.86
N SER A 219 -5.54 20.31 -21.48
CA SER A 219 -6.24 21.48 -20.93
C SER A 219 -7.77 21.30 -20.85
N GLN A 220 -8.35 20.43 -21.67
CA GLN A 220 -9.77 20.03 -21.59
C GLN A 220 -9.93 18.57 -21.98
N ILE A 221 -10.89 17.88 -21.36
CA ILE A 221 -11.34 16.53 -21.73
C ILE A 221 -12.85 16.58 -21.94
N HIS A 222 -13.34 15.97 -23.01
CA HIS A 222 -14.77 15.71 -23.16
C HIS A 222 -15.19 14.59 -22.21
N PRO A 223 -16.24 14.72 -21.36
CA PRO A 223 -16.58 13.73 -20.33
C PRO A 223 -16.79 12.28 -20.82
N GLY A 224 -17.21 12.09 -22.06
CA GLY A 224 -17.29 10.75 -22.70
C GLY A 224 -16.02 10.26 -23.39
N GLY A 225 -14.89 10.96 -23.23
CA GLY A 225 -13.58 10.64 -23.80
C GLY A 225 -13.50 10.76 -25.33
N ALA A 226 -14.41 11.50 -25.96
CA ALA A 226 -14.50 11.61 -27.42
C ALA A 226 -13.54 12.65 -28.05
N SER A 227 -13.09 13.62 -27.27
CA SER A 227 -11.99 14.52 -27.64
C SER A 227 -11.26 15.04 -26.40
N VAL A 228 -10.01 15.47 -26.62
CA VAL A 228 -9.19 16.24 -25.67
C VAL A 228 -8.68 17.49 -26.36
N THR A 229 -8.43 18.54 -25.59
CA THR A 229 -7.74 19.75 -26.07
C THR A 229 -6.35 19.79 -25.47
N LEU A 230 -5.34 19.85 -26.33
CA LEU A 230 -3.95 20.05 -25.93
C LEU A 230 -3.57 21.52 -26.10
N THR A 231 -2.92 22.11 -25.11
CA THR A 231 -2.39 23.48 -25.20
C THR A 231 -0.87 23.45 -25.16
N PRO A 232 -0.17 24.13 -26.08
CA PRO A 232 1.29 24.27 -26.00
C PRO A 232 1.74 24.90 -24.67
N THR A 233 2.87 24.44 -24.17
CA THR A 233 3.48 24.92 -22.93
C THR A 233 4.97 25.21 -23.13
N GLY A 234 5.62 25.83 -22.14
CA GLY A 234 7.08 25.89 -22.11
C GLY A 234 7.68 24.47 -22.06
N TYR A 235 8.89 24.32 -22.60
CA TYR A 235 9.56 23.03 -22.73
C TYR A 235 9.63 22.29 -21.39
N VAL A 236 9.18 21.03 -21.39
CA VAL A 236 9.42 20.07 -20.30
C VAL A 236 10.35 18.97 -20.77
N SER A 237 11.24 18.51 -19.91
CA SER A 237 12.12 17.37 -20.26
C SER A 237 11.28 16.10 -20.40
N PRO A 238 11.49 15.27 -21.44
CA PRO A 238 10.94 13.93 -21.50
C PRO A 238 11.31 13.12 -20.26
N LYS A 239 10.41 12.24 -19.81
CA LYS A 239 10.69 11.34 -18.69
C LYS A 239 11.68 10.26 -19.14
N PRO A 240 12.66 9.89 -18.29
CA PRO A 240 13.45 8.71 -18.57
C PRO A 240 12.60 7.44 -18.39
N PRO A 241 12.78 6.40 -19.23
CA PRO A 241 12.21 5.08 -18.98
C PRO A 241 12.79 4.50 -17.69
N LEU A 242 11.91 3.97 -16.82
CA LEU A 242 12.28 3.35 -15.54
C LEU A 242 11.78 1.89 -15.47
N ILE A 243 11.78 1.24 -16.63
CA ILE A 243 11.23 -0.10 -16.84
C ILE A 243 12.32 -1.04 -17.38
N PRO A 244 12.21 -2.36 -17.16
CA PRO A 244 13.17 -3.33 -17.68
C PRO A 244 13.42 -3.21 -19.20
N GLY A 245 14.68 -3.42 -19.61
CA GLY A 245 15.12 -3.32 -21.00
C GLY A 245 15.68 -1.94 -21.40
N PHE A 246 15.49 -0.90 -20.58
CA PHE A 246 15.93 0.46 -20.86
C PHE A 246 17.13 0.90 -20.00
N PRO A 247 17.98 1.84 -20.48
CA PRO A 247 19.10 2.35 -19.71
C PRO A 247 18.61 3.17 -18.51
N ALA A 248 19.23 2.94 -17.35
CA ALA A 248 18.95 3.75 -16.16
C ALA A 248 19.39 5.23 -16.36
N PRO A 249 18.67 6.20 -15.76
CA PRO A 249 19.10 7.59 -15.72
C PRO A 249 20.52 7.76 -15.18
N GLU A 250 21.25 8.75 -15.67
CA GLU A 250 22.59 9.02 -15.15
C GLU A 250 22.54 9.61 -13.74
N VAL A 251 23.19 8.94 -12.78
CA VAL A 251 23.36 9.39 -11.39
C VAL A 251 24.77 9.92 -11.20
N ARG A 252 24.92 11.11 -10.61
CA ARG A 252 26.21 11.72 -10.25
C ARG A 252 26.13 12.39 -8.89
N PHE A 253 27.04 12.04 -7.99
CA PHE A 253 27.13 12.60 -6.64
C PHE A 253 28.58 12.54 -6.13
N THR A 254 28.86 13.20 -5.01
CA THR A 254 30.08 12.97 -4.23
C THR A 254 29.72 12.00 -3.12
N ALA A 255 30.46 10.90 -2.98
CA ALA A 255 30.15 9.89 -1.97
C ALA A 255 30.19 10.49 -0.56
N PHE A 256 29.07 10.41 0.14
CA PHE A 256 28.93 10.86 1.51
C PHE A 256 29.64 9.86 2.45
N PRO A 257 30.35 10.30 3.50
CA PRO A 257 30.44 11.69 3.96
C PRO A 257 31.51 12.56 3.27
N ASP A 258 32.66 12.01 2.94
CA ASP A 258 33.87 12.74 2.55
C ASP A 258 34.66 11.97 1.46
N GLY A 259 33.93 11.25 0.59
CA GLY A 259 34.47 10.35 -0.44
C GLY A 259 34.57 10.97 -1.84
N ASP A 260 34.97 10.14 -2.81
CA ASP A 260 35.22 10.56 -4.19
C ASP A 260 33.91 10.83 -4.99
N PRO A 261 33.99 11.56 -6.10
CA PRO A 261 32.89 11.67 -7.06
C PRO A 261 32.55 10.30 -7.67
N VAL A 262 31.27 9.95 -7.64
CA VAL A 262 30.72 8.72 -8.23
C VAL A 262 29.77 9.08 -9.37
N ALA A 263 29.88 8.37 -10.48
CA ALA A 263 28.94 8.42 -11.58
C ALA A 263 28.51 7.01 -12.01
N LEU A 264 27.23 6.82 -12.29
CA LEU A 264 26.71 5.53 -12.72
C LEU A 264 27.33 5.07 -14.05
N SER A 265 27.69 6.00 -14.93
CA SER A 265 28.46 5.72 -16.16
C SER A 265 29.83 5.10 -15.91
N ASP A 266 30.46 5.38 -14.77
CA ASP A 266 31.83 4.94 -14.47
C ASP A 266 31.85 3.50 -13.91
N LEU A 267 30.68 2.96 -13.55
CA LEU A 267 30.48 1.58 -13.08
C LEU A 267 30.11 0.59 -14.19
N ARG A 268 30.12 1.02 -15.46
CA ARG A 268 29.85 0.13 -16.60
C ARG A 268 30.86 -1.02 -16.64
N GLY A 269 30.38 -2.23 -16.90
CA GLY A 269 31.11 -3.48 -16.72
C GLY A 269 30.71 -4.24 -15.44
N ASN A 270 30.21 -3.55 -14.42
CA ASN A 270 29.63 -4.16 -13.21
C ASN A 270 28.11 -4.24 -13.32
N ILE A 271 27.52 -5.24 -12.66
CA ILE A 271 26.09 -5.25 -12.32
C ILE A 271 25.92 -4.28 -11.15
N VAL A 272 24.96 -3.37 -11.23
CA VAL A 272 24.80 -2.29 -10.23
C VAL A 272 23.40 -2.35 -9.63
N LEU A 273 23.29 -2.39 -8.31
CA LEU A 273 22.05 -2.12 -7.60
C LEU A 273 21.98 -0.63 -7.23
N VAL A 274 21.00 0.10 -7.75
CA VAL A 274 20.69 1.45 -7.26
C VAL A 274 19.58 1.31 -6.21
N ASP A 275 19.88 1.64 -4.96
CA ASP A 275 19.02 1.44 -3.80
C ASP A 275 18.59 2.79 -3.18
N PHE A 276 17.29 3.06 -3.13
CA PHE A 276 16.72 4.25 -2.51
C PHE A 276 16.22 3.92 -1.10
N TRP A 277 16.84 4.54 -0.10
CA TRP A 277 16.65 4.18 1.30
C TRP A 277 16.73 5.40 2.24
N ALA A 278 16.50 5.19 3.53
CA ALA A 278 16.74 6.18 4.58
C ALA A 278 16.89 5.50 5.94
N THR A 279 17.56 6.14 6.90
CA THR A 279 17.73 5.59 8.26
C THR A 279 16.43 5.47 9.04
N TRP A 280 15.41 6.28 8.70
CA TRP A 280 14.07 6.25 9.29
C TRP A 280 13.14 5.22 8.62
N CYS A 281 13.59 4.55 7.55
CA CYS A 281 12.85 3.51 6.85
C CYS A 281 13.13 2.13 7.47
N GLY A 282 12.22 1.63 8.30
CA GLY A 282 12.34 0.32 8.96
C GLY A 282 12.65 -0.84 8.00
N PRO A 283 11.88 -1.04 6.90
CA PRO A 283 12.15 -2.10 5.94
C PRO A 283 13.52 -1.95 5.24
N CYS A 284 13.94 -0.72 4.93
CA CYS A 284 15.26 -0.46 4.34
C CYS A 284 16.38 -0.90 5.29
N MET A 285 16.28 -0.53 6.57
CA MET A 285 17.25 -0.92 7.61
C MET A 285 17.31 -2.44 7.81
N ALA A 286 16.19 -3.15 7.64
CA ALA A 286 16.14 -4.61 7.70
C ALA A 286 16.81 -5.31 6.50
N GLU A 287 16.90 -4.64 5.35
CA GLU A 287 17.50 -5.16 4.12
C GLU A 287 19.04 -4.94 4.06
N LEU A 288 19.56 -3.91 4.75
CA LEU A 288 21.00 -3.59 4.79
C LEU A 288 21.93 -4.78 5.13
N PRO A 289 21.62 -5.69 6.09
CA PRO A 289 22.45 -6.86 6.35
C PRO A 289 22.52 -7.80 5.13
N HIS A 290 21.42 -7.99 4.41
CA HIS A 290 21.38 -8.84 3.23
C HIS A 290 22.17 -8.23 2.06
N LEU A 291 22.02 -6.91 1.83
CA LEU A 291 22.83 -6.17 0.85
C LEU A 291 24.32 -6.26 1.18
N ARG A 292 24.71 -6.22 2.47
CA ARG A 292 26.11 -6.42 2.91
C ARG A 292 26.62 -7.83 2.66
N GLU A 293 25.79 -8.86 2.82
CA GLU A 293 26.15 -10.24 2.48
C GLU A 293 26.35 -10.42 0.96
N LEU A 294 25.42 -9.91 0.14
CA LEU A 294 25.55 -9.94 -1.32
C LEU A 294 26.76 -9.14 -1.81
N TYR A 295 27.00 -7.97 -1.25
CA TYR A 295 28.17 -7.15 -1.59
C TYR A 295 29.48 -7.89 -1.25
N ALA A 296 29.59 -8.43 -0.03
CA ALA A 296 30.76 -9.20 0.38
C ALA A 296 30.99 -10.47 -0.44
N ALA A 297 29.92 -11.09 -0.96
CA ALA A 297 30.00 -12.29 -1.79
C ALA A 297 30.36 -11.99 -3.26
N TYR A 298 29.85 -10.89 -3.82
CA TYR A 298 29.84 -10.66 -5.27
C TYR A 298 30.57 -9.40 -5.75
N HIS A 299 31.01 -8.49 -4.87
CA HIS A 299 31.68 -7.25 -5.30
C HIS A 299 32.92 -7.53 -6.18
N ASP A 300 33.81 -8.40 -5.73
CA ASP A 300 34.99 -8.85 -6.49
C ASP A 300 34.64 -9.62 -7.78
N ALA A 301 33.38 -10.05 -7.96
CA ALA A 301 32.86 -10.69 -9.16
C ALA A 301 32.19 -9.69 -10.15
N GLY A 302 32.27 -8.39 -9.87
CA GLY A 302 31.71 -7.33 -10.71
C GLY A 302 30.28 -6.94 -10.30
N PHE A 303 30.01 -6.87 -9.00
CA PHE A 303 28.78 -6.30 -8.43
C PHE A 303 29.09 -5.00 -7.67
N GLU A 304 28.20 -4.03 -7.73
CA GLU A 304 28.33 -2.74 -7.06
C GLU A 304 26.96 -2.27 -6.55
N ILE A 305 26.96 -1.47 -5.48
CA ILE A 305 25.73 -0.87 -4.93
C ILE A 305 25.90 0.65 -4.91
N ILE A 306 24.85 1.38 -5.29
CA ILE A 306 24.74 2.82 -5.04
C ILE A 306 23.59 3.03 -4.07
N GLY A 307 23.89 3.45 -2.84
CA GLY A 307 22.87 3.87 -1.89
C GLY A 307 22.46 5.33 -2.11
N LEU A 308 21.18 5.63 -2.19
CA LEU A 308 20.63 6.97 -2.38
C LEU A 308 19.75 7.31 -1.17
N SER A 309 20.31 8.07 -0.23
CA SER A 309 19.64 8.40 1.04
C SER A 309 18.62 9.54 0.89
N LEU A 310 17.41 9.29 1.40
CA LEU A 310 16.33 10.25 1.62
C LEU A 310 16.32 10.76 3.08
N ASP A 311 17.45 10.72 3.78
CA ASP A 311 17.57 11.33 5.10
C ASP A 311 17.61 12.87 5.01
N THR A 312 17.41 13.50 6.17
CA THR A 312 17.56 14.96 6.36
C THR A 312 18.62 15.31 7.40
N SER A 313 18.92 14.38 8.31
CA SER A 313 19.90 14.53 9.38
C SER A 313 21.23 13.89 8.96
N GLU A 314 22.21 14.75 8.63
CA GLU A 314 23.57 14.31 8.30
C GLU A 314 24.18 13.46 9.43
N GLN A 315 23.89 13.81 10.69
CA GLN A 315 24.43 13.14 11.86
C GLN A 315 23.85 11.73 12.04
N GLU A 316 22.55 11.55 11.82
CA GLU A 316 21.91 10.22 11.87
C GLU A 316 22.45 9.32 10.76
N LEU A 317 22.55 9.84 9.52
CA LEU A 317 23.13 9.09 8.42
C LEU A 317 24.59 8.67 8.70
N ARG A 318 25.47 9.59 9.15
CA ARG A 318 26.85 9.23 9.55
C ARG A 318 26.85 8.13 10.62
N THR A 319 25.98 8.23 11.63
CA THR A 319 25.89 7.25 12.71
C THR A 319 25.52 5.86 12.19
N VAL A 320 24.59 5.77 11.24
CA VAL A 320 24.17 4.50 10.63
C VAL A 320 25.22 3.93 9.66
N LEU A 321 25.85 4.77 8.83
CA LEU A 321 26.95 4.34 7.97
C LEU A 321 28.11 3.72 8.79
N ASP A 322 28.45 4.35 9.92
CA ASP A 322 29.47 3.86 10.85
C ASP A 322 29.03 2.59 11.61
N SER A 323 27.77 2.49 12.06
CA SER A 323 27.28 1.33 12.82
C SER A 323 27.09 0.09 11.94
N GLU A 324 26.44 0.27 10.78
CA GLU A 324 26.18 -0.78 9.81
C GLU A 324 27.38 -1.10 8.92
N ARG A 325 28.43 -0.27 8.97
CA ARG A 325 29.66 -0.45 8.18
C ARG A 325 29.35 -0.59 6.69
N ILE A 326 28.50 0.28 6.17
CA ILE A 326 28.08 0.28 4.77
C ILE A 326 29.32 0.51 3.89
N PRO A 327 29.72 -0.47 3.04
CA PRO A 327 31.00 -0.42 2.32
C PRO A 327 30.91 0.25 0.95
N TRP A 328 29.69 0.47 0.43
CA TRP A 328 29.42 1.03 -0.90
C TRP A 328 29.14 2.54 -0.84
N PRO A 329 29.31 3.27 -1.95
CA PRO A 329 29.08 4.72 -1.97
C PRO A 329 27.62 5.10 -1.72
N VAL A 330 27.41 6.16 -0.93
CA VAL A 330 26.08 6.69 -0.61
C VAL A 330 25.96 8.15 -1.05
N ALA A 331 24.87 8.50 -1.74
CA ALA A 331 24.49 9.88 -2.02
C ALA A 331 23.58 10.44 -0.91
N PHE A 332 23.80 11.70 -0.54
CA PHE A 332 22.98 12.39 0.45
C PHE A 332 22.78 13.86 0.06
N GLU A 333 21.53 14.28 -0.04
CA GLU A 333 21.17 15.69 -0.30
C GLU A 333 20.54 16.40 0.91
N GLY A 334 20.21 15.68 1.98
CA GLY A 334 19.52 16.23 3.16
C GLY A 334 18.07 16.69 2.89
N ARG A 335 17.42 16.13 1.87
CA ARG A 335 16.18 16.67 1.26
C ARG A 335 14.93 15.81 1.39
N SER A 336 15.00 14.61 1.96
CA SER A 336 13.86 13.68 1.97
C SER A 336 13.27 13.49 0.56
N TRP A 337 11.95 13.50 0.40
CA TRP A 337 11.24 13.37 -0.88
C TRP A 337 11.52 14.50 -1.89
N ASP A 338 12.15 15.61 -1.48
CA ASP A 338 12.65 16.66 -2.38
C ASP A 338 14.08 16.37 -2.92
N ASN A 339 14.61 15.17 -2.68
CA ASN A 339 15.89 14.68 -3.23
C ASN A 339 15.81 14.59 -4.77
N SER A 340 16.78 15.19 -5.45
CA SER A 340 16.77 15.34 -6.92
C SER A 340 16.88 14.00 -7.66
N LEU A 341 17.58 13.01 -7.09
CA LEU A 341 17.74 11.68 -7.66
C LEU A 341 16.48 10.84 -7.45
N ALA A 342 15.83 10.96 -6.28
CA ALA A 342 14.52 10.35 -6.03
C ALA A 342 13.45 10.89 -7.01
N GLN A 343 13.45 12.20 -7.28
CA GLN A 343 12.57 12.80 -8.29
C GLN A 343 12.88 12.33 -9.72
N LEU A 344 14.16 12.22 -10.08
CA LEU A 344 14.60 11.71 -11.40
C LEU A 344 14.13 10.27 -11.65
N TYR A 345 14.22 9.42 -10.61
CA TYR A 345 13.77 8.03 -10.62
C TYR A 345 12.31 7.83 -10.16
N ARG A 346 11.52 8.91 -10.07
CA ARG A 346 10.09 8.88 -9.71
C ARG A 346 9.78 8.03 -8.45
N VAL A 347 10.67 8.12 -7.45
CA VAL A 347 10.59 7.33 -6.21
C VAL A 347 9.65 8.02 -5.22
N TYR A 348 8.50 7.40 -4.98
CA TYR A 348 7.44 7.89 -4.07
C TYR A 348 7.25 7.02 -2.81
N GLN A 349 7.98 5.91 -2.72
CA GLN A 349 8.05 5.00 -1.57
C GLN A 349 9.49 4.51 -1.41
N ILE A 350 9.86 4.03 -0.23
CA ILE A 350 11.14 3.36 0.01
C ILE A 350 10.93 2.13 0.93
N PRO A 351 11.71 1.04 0.79
CA PRO A 351 12.80 0.87 -0.17
C PRO A 351 12.29 0.78 -1.61
N THR A 352 13.12 1.25 -2.54
CA THR A 352 12.91 1.07 -3.98
C THR A 352 14.26 0.79 -4.61
N SER A 353 14.36 -0.26 -5.43
CA SER A 353 15.62 -0.72 -5.98
C SER A 353 15.58 -0.90 -7.50
N TYR A 354 16.73 -0.73 -8.16
CA TYR A 354 16.91 -0.97 -9.59
C TYR A 354 18.16 -1.83 -9.78
N LEU A 355 17.99 -3.07 -10.25
CA LEU A 355 19.10 -3.95 -10.58
C LEU A 355 19.45 -3.80 -12.07
N LEU A 356 20.65 -3.27 -12.31
CA LEU A 356 21.18 -2.92 -13.63
C LEU A 356 22.23 -3.94 -14.07
N ASP A 357 22.23 -4.29 -15.35
CA ASP A 357 23.30 -5.12 -15.91
C ASP A 357 24.60 -4.34 -16.17
N ARG A 358 25.59 -5.03 -16.75
CA ARG A 358 26.92 -4.50 -17.08
C ARG A 358 26.90 -3.34 -18.09
N ASP A 359 25.85 -3.23 -18.91
CA ASP A 359 25.63 -2.13 -19.84
C ASP A 359 24.80 -0.98 -19.21
N GLY A 360 24.40 -1.15 -17.94
CA GLY A 360 23.58 -0.23 -17.16
C GLY A 360 22.12 -0.18 -17.60
N ILE A 361 21.65 -1.27 -18.20
CA ILE A 361 20.25 -1.48 -18.56
C ILE A 361 19.51 -2.01 -17.33
N ILE A 362 18.36 -1.42 -17.00
CA ILE A 362 17.47 -1.92 -15.96
C ILE A 362 17.02 -3.32 -16.35
N ARG A 363 17.24 -4.31 -15.49
CA ARG A 363 16.77 -5.68 -15.69
C ARG A 363 15.62 -6.01 -14.75
N TYR A 364 15.73 -5.59 -13.50
CA TYR A 364 14.71 -5.81 -12.48
C TYR A 364 14.60 -4.59 -11.56
N ARG A 365 13.52 -4.55 -10.80
CA ARG A 365 13.19 -3.47 -9.87
C ARG A 365 12.52 -4.01 -8.62
N ASP A 366 12.65 -3.25 -7.55
CA ASP A 366 11.99 -3.47 -6.26
C ASP A 366 12.19 -4.93 -5.76
N LEU A 367 13.39 -5.47 -6.06
CA LEU A 367 13.85 -6.79 -5.62
C LEU A 367 14.50 -6.67 -4.24
N HIS A 368 14.21 -7.64 -3.39
CA HIS A 368 14.69 -7.74 -2.01
C HIS A 368 14.97 -9.21 -1.64
N GLY A 369 15.87 -9.43 -0.69
CA GLY A 369 16.17 -10.75 -0.15
C GLY A 369 16.57 -11.80 -1.20
N GLU A 370 16.07 -13.02 -1.02
CA GLU A 370 16.42 -14.18 -1.85
C GLU A 370 16.15 -13.96 -3.36
N GLU A 371 15.11 -13.20 -3.74
CA GLU A 371 14.83 -12.89 -5.15
C GLU A 371 15.92 -11.99 -5.78
N LEU A 372 16.41 -11.00 -5.01
CA LEU A 372 17.54 -10.18 -5.42
C LEU A 372 18.81 -11.03 -5.58
N ALA A 373 19.07 -11.95 -4.64
CA ALA A 373 20.21 -12.86 -4.70
C ALA A 373 20.17 -13.79 -5.92
N GLU A 374 19.00 -14.35 -6.24
CA GLU A 374 18.77 -15.19 -7.42
C GLU A 374 18.99 -14.42 -8.72
N LYS A 375 18.39 -13.24 -8.87
CA LYS A 375 18.54 -12.42 -10.09
C LYS A 375 19.93 -11.82 -10.26
N LEU A 376 20.60 -11.46 -9.17
CA LEU A 376 22.02 -11.09 -9.21
C LEU A 376 22.89 -12.26 -9.72
N THR A 377 22.64 -13.48 -9.23
CA THR A 377 23.38 -14.68 -9.65
C THR A 377 23.12 -15.01 -11.14
N GLU A 378 21.88 -14.85 -11.60
CA GLU A 378 21.48 -15.01 -13.02
C GLU A 378 22.28 -14.04 -13.92
N LEU A 379 22.30 -12.74 -13.59
CA LEU A 379 23.03 -11.72 -14.35
C LEU A 379 24.55 -11.91 -14.28
N LEU A 380 25.09 -12.35 -13.13
CA LEU A 380 26.52 -12.63 -12.98
C LEU A 380 26.97 -13.76 -13.90
N ALA A 381 26.19 -14.83 -14.00
CA ALA A 381 26.42 -15.95 -14.91
C ALA A 381 26.23 -15.59 -16.40
N ALA A 382 25.33 -14.65 -16.71
CA ALA A 382 25.01 -14.24 -18.08
C ALA A 382 26.03 -13.28 -18.69
N ALA A 383 27.11 -13.81 -19.26
CA ALA A 383 28.05 -13.06 -20.11
C ALA A 383 27.64 -13.05 -21.60
N THR A 384 26.45 -12.49 -21.88
CA THR A 384 25.98 -11.91 -23.17
C THR A 384 25.74 -12.86 -24.38
N PRO A 385 24.69 -12.64 -25.23
CA PRO A 385 23.36 -12.03 -25.04
C PRO A 385 22.27 -13.14 -24.98
N GLU A 386 20.94 -13.01 -25.19
CA GLU A 386 19.95 -11.95 -25.53
C GLU A 386 18.59 -12.39 -24.87
N PRO A 387 17.47 -11.62 -24.85
CA PRO A 387 16.40 -11.83 -23.86
C PRO A 387 15.26 -12.77 -24.31
N GLU A 388 14.71 -13.53 -23.36
CA GLU A 388 13.40 -14.19 -23.48
C GLU A 388 12.42 -13.53 -22.50
N MET A 389 11.28 -13.04 -23.00
CA MET A 389 10.21 -12.47 -22.17
C MET A 389 9.52 -13.57 -21.37
N ALA A 390 9.82 -13.66 -20.07
CA ALA A 390 9.05 -14.43 -19.11
C ALA A 390 7.92 -13.56 -18.50
N PRO A 391 6.74 -14.12 -18.21
CA PRO A 391 5.60 -13.37 -17.70
C PRO A 391 5.82 -12.85 -16.27
N ALA A 392 5.09 -11.79 -15.90
CA ALA A 392 5.19 -11.16 -14.59
C ALA A 392 4.90 -12.13 -13.42
N PRO A 393 5.62 -12.02 -12.29
CA PRO A 393 5.36 -12.84 -11.11
C PRO A 393 4.03 -12.44 -10.46
N ILE A 394 3.29 -13.45 -10.01
CA ILE A 394 2.06 -13.28 -9.22
C ILE A 394 2.45 -12.82 -7.82
N ALA A 395 1.75 -11.82 -7.29
CA ALA A 395 2.09 -11.18 -6.01
C ALA A 395 2.14 -12.17 -4.83
N SER A 396 3.34 -12.36 -4.26
CA SER A 396 3.61 -13.16 -3.07
C SER A 396 4.45 -12.40 -2.04
N GLY A 397 4.01 -11.18 -1.69
CA GLY A 397 4.58 -10.40 -0.59
C GLY A 397 4.25 -10.97 0.80
N PRO A 398 5.00 -10.58 1.85
CA PRO A 398 4.73 -10.99 3.22
C PRO A 398 3.37 -10.45 3.73
N PRO A 399 2.77 -11.09 4.74
CA PRO A 399 1.50 -10.63 5.28
C PRO A 399 1.63 -9.29 6.00
N VAL A 400 0.71 -8.38 5.70
CA VAL A 400 0.58 -7.08 6.38
C VAL A 400 -0.70 -7.06 7.22
N PRO A 401 -0.77 -6.27 8.31
CA PRO A 401 -2.01 -6.13 9.06
C PRO A 401 -3.14 -5.54 8.20
N ILE A 402 -4.24 -6.28 8.17
CA ILE A 402 -5.43 -5.96 7.38
C ILE A 402 -6.58 -5.39 8.22
N LEU A 403 -6.45 -5.28 9.54
CA LEU A 403 -7.45 -4.65 10.42
C LEU A 403 -6.97 -3.28 10.92
N GLU A 404 -7.66 -2.21 10.53
CA GLU A 404 -7.50 -0.88 11.14
C GLU A 404 -8.30 -0.80 12.45
N ILE A 405 -7.62 -0.42 13.54
CA ILE A 405 -8.19 -0.28 14.88
C ILE A 405 -8.64 1.17 15.12
N VAL A 406 -9.93 1.44 14.97
CA VAL A 406 -10.55 2.76 15.16
C VAL A 406 -11.09 2.90 16.57
N VAL A 407 -10.33 3.59 17.42
CA VAL A 407 -10.65 3.89 18.83
C VAL A 407 -10.49 5.38 19.15
N PRO A 408 -11.20 5.93 20.15
CA PRO A 408 -10.91 7.26 20.66
C PRO A 408 -9.48 7.31 21.26
N PRO A 409 -8.67 8.35 20.99
CA PRO A 409 -7.32 8.44 21.56
C PRO A 409 -7.33 8.67 23.08
N GLU A 410 -8.44 9.16 23.63
CA GLU A 410 -8.68 9.34 25.05
C GLU A 410 -10.11 8.87 25.39
N VAL A 411 -10.26 8.09 26.45
CA VAL A 411 -11.52 7.55 26.95
C VAL A 411 -11.68 7.97 28.41
N SER A 412 -12.66 8.83 28.68
CA SER A 412 -13.01 9.23 30.06
C SER A 412 -13.91 8.17 30.70
N LEU A 413 -13.47 7.58 31.80
CA LEU A 413 -14.26 6.64 32.59
C LEU A 413 -14.70 7.27 33.91
N ALA A 414 -16.01 7.25 34.18
CA ALA A 414 -16.53 7.63 35.48
C ALA A 414 -16.14 6.57 36.54
N ALA A 415 -15.88 6.99 37.77
CA ALA A 415 -15.60 6.06 38.86
C ALA A 415 -16.87 5.28 39.25
N GLY A 416 -16.80 3.94 39.24
CA GLY A 416 -17.93 3.08 39.55
C GLY A 416 -17.96 1.80 38.72
N GLU A 417 -19.11 1.53 38.09
CA GLU A 417 -19.37 0.31 37.32
C GLU A 417 -18.58 0.25 36.00
N PRO A 418 -18.33 -0.96 35.44
CA PRO A 418 -17.71 -1.12 34.13
C PRO A 418 -18.49 -0.39 33.03
N GLN A 419 -17.77 0.29 32.14
CA GLN A 419 -18.34 1.04 31.02
C GLN A 419 -17.94 0.38 29.70
N VAL A 420 -18.80 0.50 28.69
CA VAL A 420 -18.57 -0.11 27.37
C VAL A 420 -17.63 0.75 26.55
N LEU A 421 -16.47 0.20 26.20
CA LEU A 421 -15.58 0.71 25.17
C LEU A 421 -15.97 0.09 23.83
N ALA A 422 -16.45 0.92 22.91
CA ALA A 422 -16.66 0.53 21.52
C ALA A 422 -15.36 0.66 20.72
N VAL A 423 -14.78 -0.48 20.33
CA VAL A 423 -13.63 -0.59 19.42
C VAL A 423 -14.16 -0.90 18.03
N LYS A 424 -14.04 0.01 17.07
CA LYS A 424 -14.39 -0.29 15.68
C LYS A 424 -13.18 -0.86 14.96
N LEU A 425 -13.34 -2.06 14.41
CA LEU A 425 -12.37 -2.70 13.55
C LEU A 425 -12.83 -2.58 12.10
N VAL A 426 -11.94 -2.16 11.21
CA VAL A 426 -12.19 -2.09 9.77
C VAL A 426 -11.18 -2.99 9.08
N ASN A 427 -11.66 -4.05 8.43
CA ASN A 427 -10.80 -4.85 7.58
C ASN A 427 -10.58 -4.08 6.27
N THR A 428 -9.34 -3.76 5.93
CA THR A 428 -8.92 -2.93 4.79
C THR A 428 -8.47 -3.76 3.58
N ALA A 429 -8.58 -5.10 3.64
CA ALA A 429 -7.96 -5.99 2.67
C ALA A 429 -8.92 -6.99 2.00
N PRO A 430 -8.48 -7.58 0.87
CA PRO A 430 -9.16 -8.66 0.16
C PRO A 430 -9.11 -10.04 0.85
N TYR A 431 -9.05 -10.12 2.19
CA TYR A 431 -9.00 -11.39 2.90
C TYR A 431 -9.88 -11.35 4.16
N ASP A 432 -10.57 -12.45 4.48
CA ASP A 432 -11.37 -12.53 5.70
C ASP A 432 -10.43 -12.60 6.91
N ALA A 433 -10.68 -11.74 7.90
CA ALA A 433 -10.02 -11.80 9.19
C ALA A 433 -10.85 -12.73 10.09
N GLU A 434 -10.36 -13.94 10.31
CA GLU A 434 -10.98 -15.00 11.11
C GLU A 434 -10.48 -14.98 12.56
N GLU A 435 -11.24 -15.61 13.46
CA GLU A 435 -10.93 -15.73 14.90
C GLU A 435 -10.57 -14.40 15.61
N VAL A 436 -11.11 -13.28 15.13
CA VAL A 436 -10.75 -11.95 15.62
C VAL A 436 -11.05 -11.79 17.11
N LYS A 437 -10.02 -11.50 17.90
CA LYS A 437 -10.07 -11.24 19.34
C LYS A 437 -9.56 -9.85 19.61
N VAL A 438 -10.31 -9.08 20.38
CA VAL A 438 -9.90 -7.74 20.86
C VAL A 438 -9.62 -7.84 22.34
N SER A 439 -8.49 -7.29 22.79
CA SER A 439 -8.15 -7.16 24.20
C SER A 439 -7.73 -5.75 24.56
N VAL A 440 -7.88 -5.38 25.85
CA VAL A 440 -7.28 -4.16 26.39
C VAL A 440 -6.11 -4.53 27.29
N GLN A 441 -4.90 -4.21 26.85
CA GLN A 441 -3.66 -4.47 27.57
C GLN A 441 -3.28 -3.26 28.43
N GLY A 442 -2.60 -3.51 29.57
CA GLY A 442 -2.18 -2.49 30.54
C GLY A 442 -3.19 -2.22 31.67
N LEU A 443 -4.43 -2.70 31.59
CA LEU A 443 -5.39 -2.63 32.70
C LEU A 443 -5.12 -3.67 33.80
N PRO A 444 -5.49 -3.41 35.07
CA PRO A 444 -5.34 -4.39 36.17
C PRO A 444 -6.16 -5.67 35.98
N THR A 445 -7.27 -5.57 35.26
CA THR A 445 -8.11 -6.70 34.85
C THR A 445 -8.00 -6.81 33.33
N GLN A 446 -7.48 -7.93 32.83
CA GLN A 446 -7.50 -8.21 31.39
C GLN A 446 -8.95 -8.35 30.93
N VAL A 447 -9.30 -7.63 29.85
CA VAL A 447 -10.60 -7.73 29.18
C VAL A 447 -10.31 -8.17 27.75
N GLU A 448 -10.90 -9.29 27.34
CA GLU A 448 -10.80 -9.87 26.01
C GLU A 448 -12.21 -10.20 25.50
N LEU A 449 -12.46 -9.94 24.22
CA LEU A 449 -13.72 -10.25 23.54
C LEU A 449 -13.42 -10.89 22.19
N GLU A 450 -13.97 -12.08 21.97
CA GLU A 450 -13.98 -12.73 20.67
C GLU A 450 -15.09 -12.12 19.79
N VAL A 451 -14.69 -11.52 18.68
CA VAL A 451 -15.55 -10.83 17.70
C VAL A 451 -15.99 -11.78 16.58
N GLY A 452 -15.27 -12.90 16.40
CA GLY A 452 -15.47 -13.85 15.30
C GLY A 452 -14.94 -13.28 13.98
N THR A 453 -15.44 -13.79 12.85
CA THR A 453 -14.94 -13.38 11.53
C THR A 453 -15.39 -11.96 11.12
N ILE A 454 -14.42 -11.12 10.75
CA ILE A 454 -14.59 -9.86 10.03
C ILE A 454 -14.25 -10.11 8.55
N PRO A 455 -15.26 -10.22 7.66
CA PRO A 455 -15.02 -10.57 6.25
C PRO A 455 -14.14 -9.53 5.55
N ALA A 456 -13.56 -9.89 4.41
CA ALA A 456 -12.78 -8.99 3.55
C ALA A 456 -13.51 -7.65 3.31
N PHE A 457 -12.78 -6.52 3.40
CA PHE A 457 -13.42 -5.20 3.29
C PHE A 457 -14.14 -4.72 4.58
N GLY A 458 -14.29 -5.62 5.55
CA GLY A 458 -15.20 -5.66 6.70
C GLY A 458 -15.24 -4.47 7.65
N GLU A 459 -16.30 -4.43 8.46
CA GLU A 459 -16.20 -3.74 9.74
C GLU A 459 -17.02 -4.44 10.83
N ARG A 460 -16.53 -4.39 12.07
CA ARG A 460 -17.24 -4.79 13.28
C ARG A 460 -16.96 -3.79 14.40
N VAL A 461 -17.90 -3.70 15.34
CA VAL A 461 -17.69 -2.98 16.59
C VAL A 461 -17.64 -4.02 17.70
N ALA A 462 -16.53 -4.07 18.41
CA ALA A 462 -16.35 -4.87 19.61
C ALA A 462 -16.70 -3.99 20.82
N GLU A 463 -17.62 -4.45 21.67
CA GLU A 463 -18.10 -3.73 22.85
C GLU A 463 -17.48 -4.34 24.11
N LEU A 464 -16.34 -3.82 24.55
CA LEU A 464 -15.59 -4.35 25.70
C LEU A 464 -16.05 -3.66 26.99
N ALA A 465 -16.46 -4.44 27.99
CA ALA A 465 -16.81 -3.91 29.31
C ALA A 465 -15.55 -3.63 30.15
N VAL A 466 -15.12 -2.37 30.19
CA VAL A 466 -13.90 -1.92 30.83
C VAL A 466 -14.18 -1.35 32.22
N ALA A 467 -13.55 -1.90 33.25
CA ALA A 467 -13.57 -1.33 34.60
C ALA A 467 -12.62 -0.13 34.68
N PRO A 468 -13.01 0.97 35.36
CA PRO A 468 -12.13 2.13 35.53
C PRO A 468 -10.85 1.77 36.31
N PRO A 469 -9.65 2.16 35.84
CA PRO A 469 -8.41 1.99 36.59
C PRO A 469 -8.38 2.87 37.85
N ALA A 470 -7.47 2.60 38.78
CA ALA A 470 -7.36 3.36 40.03
C ALA A 470 -6.78 4.77 39.83
N GLU A 471 -5.95 4.95 38.81
CA GLU A 471 -5.34 6.21 38.38
C GLU A 471 -5.42 6.31 36.84
N SER A 472 -5.30 7.52 36.28
CA SER A 472 -5.28 7.70 34.82
C SER A 472 -4.00 7.09 34.23
N GLN A 473 -4.14 6.26 33.21
CA GLN A 473 -3.03 5.47 32.65
C GLN A 473 -3.16 5.28 31.13
N SER A 474 -2.01 5.12 30.47
CA SER A 474 -1.94 4.70 29.06
C SER A 474 -2.11 3.18 28.98
N CYS A 475 -2.99 2.73 28.09
CA CYS A 475 -3.23 1.33 27.75
C CYS A 475 -3.08 1.14 26.24
N SER A 476 -3.20 -0.10 25.77
CA SER A 476 -3.37 -0.40 24.34
C SER A 476 -4.61 -1.26 24.12
N VAL A 477 -5.28 -1.05 23.00
CA VAL A 477 -6.27 -1.97 22.45
C VAL A 477 -5.54 -2.82 21.43
N ALA A 478 -5.40 -4.11 21.72
CA ALA A 478 -4.73 -5.09 20.87
C ALA A 478 -5.75 -5.99 20.18
N VAL A 479 -5.43 -6.45 18.97
CA VAL A 479 -6.28 -7.30 18.15
C VAL A 479 -5.46 -8.43 17.57
N VAL A 480 -5.92 -9.66 17.78
CA VAL A 480 -5.33 -10.89 17.23
C VAL A 480 -6.33 -11.54 16.29
N TYR A 481 -5.89 -11.97 15.11
CA TYR A 481 -6.74 -12.60 14.11
C TYR A 481 -5.92 -13.37 13.07
N HIS A 482 -6.59 -14.14 12.22
CA HIS A 482 -5.98 -14.87 11.10
C HIS A 482 -6.54 -14.39 9.76
N TYR A 483 -5.78 -14.47 8.68
CA TYR A 483 -6.33 -14.32 7.33
C TYR A 483 -5.56 -15.16 6.31
N CYS A 484 -6.20 -15.57 5.22
CA CYS A 484 -5.62 -16.49 4.24
C CYS A 484 -5.54 -15.93 2.81
N ILE A 485 -4.37 -16.09 2.17
CA ILE A 485 -4.09 -15.84 0.75
C ILE A 485 -3.81 -17.20 0.09
N GLY A 486 -4.73 -17.67 -0.76
CA GLY A 486 -4.70 -19.07 -1.24
C GLY A 486 -4.74 -20.05 -0.07
N ASP A 487 -3.89 -21.08 -0.12
CA ASP A 487 -3.72 -22.06 0.96
C ASP A 487 -2.87 -21.53 2.16
N SER A 488 -2.19 -20.39 1.99
CA SER A 488 -1.34 -19.77 3.01
C SER A 488 -2.17 -18.92 3.97
N CYS A 489 -2.07 -19.18 5.27
CA CYS A 489 -2.76 -18.42 6.31
C CYS A 489 -1.78 -17.80 7.30
N PHE A 490 -2.07 -16.56 7.69
CA PHE A 490 -1.21 -15.71 8.50
C PHE A 490 -1.95 -15.28 9.75
N GLN A 491 -1.31 -15.39 10.92
CA GLN A 491 -1.81 -14.77 12.15
C GLN A 491 -1.19 -13.39 12.29
N ILE A 492 -1.99 -12.39 12.64
CA ILE A 492 -1.55 -11.03 12.91
C ILE A 492 -1.92 -10.66 14.35
N GLU A 493 -1.00 -9.99 15.04
CA GLU A 493 -1.27 -9.22 16.25
C GLU A 493 -0.92 -7.74 15.97
N ASP A 494 -1.85 -6.84 16.25
CA ASP A 494 -1.69 -5.39 16.10
C ASP A 494 -2.28 -4.64 17.31
N ALA A 495 -1.78 -3.45 17.64
CA ALA A 495 -2.23 -2.71 18.82
C ALA A 495 -2.13 -1.18 18.70
N VAL A 496 -3.18 -0.48 19.14
CA VAL A 496 -3.25 0.99 19.17
C VAL A 496 -3.33 1.51 20.61
N GLY A 497 -2.52 2.52 20.93
CA GLY A 497 -2.50 3.17 22.25
C GLY A 497 -3.73 4.03 22.53
N VAL A 498 -4.29 3.90 23.73
CA VAL A 498 -5.46 4.65 24.23
C VAL A 498 -5.17 5.17 25.64
N ALA A 499 -5.41 6.47 25.88
CA ALA A 499 -5.33 7.05 27.22
C ALA A 499 -6.66 6.90 27.97
N PHE A 500 -6.63 6.31 29.17
CA PHE A 500 -7.80 6.27 30.05
C PHE A 500 -7.69 7.36 31.13
N ALA A 501 -8.69 8.24 31.18
CA ALA A 501 -8.75 9.37 32.10
C ALA A 501 -9.91 9.22 33.10
N LEU A 502 -9.66 9.51 34.38
CA LEU A 502 -10.69 9.48 35.44
C LEU A 502 -11.34 10.86 35.62
N GLY A 503 -12.66 10.95 35.42
CA GLY A 503 -13.43 12.18 35.64
C GLY A 503 -14.79 12.20 34.94
N GLU A 504 -15.56 13.29 35.14
CA GLU A 504 -16.74 13.55 34.29
C GLU A 504 -16.29 13.71 32.83
N PRO A 505 -17.10 13.23 31.86
CA PRO A 505 -16.74 13.30 30.44
C PRO A 505 -16.47 14.75 30.05
N ALA A 506 -15.30 15.00 29.47
CA ALA A 506 -14.92 16.32 29.00
C ALA A 506 -16.01 16.85 28.07
N ARG A 507 -16.77 17.84 28.54
CA ARG A 507 -17.93 18.40 27.82
C ARG A 507 -17.42 18.91 26.47
N GLN A 508 -17.69 18.13 25.41
CA GLN A 508 -17.19 18.39 24.07
C GLN A 508 -17.50 19.84 23.74
N PRO A 509 -16.49 20.72 23.61
CA PRO A 509 -16.77 22.14 23.43
C PRO A 509 -17.54 22.25 22.13
N SER A 510 -18.71 22.91 22.17
CA SER A 510 -19.55 23.12 21.00
C SER A 510 -18.84 24.09 20.05
N GLY A 511 -17.87 23.53 19.31
CA GLY A 511 -17.07 24.21 18.33
C GLY A 511 -18.02 24.81 17.31
N ILE A 512 -17.93 26.14 17.14
CA ILE A 512 -18.65 26.83 16.07
C ILE A 512 -18.28 26.11 14.77
N PRO A 513 -19.24 25.47 14.05
CA PRO A 513 -18.87 24.58 12.97
C PRO A 513 -18.08 25.36 11.92
N VAL A 514 -16.90 24.87 11.56
CA VAL A 514 -15.93 25.59 10.71
C VAL A 514 -16.58 26.03 9.38
N GLY A 515 -17.54 25.25 8.87
CA GLY A 515 -18.38 25.62 7.73
C GLY A 515 -19.08 26.98 7.88
N TRP A 516 -19.60 27.34 9.06
CA TRP A 516 -20.21 28.67 9.28
C TRP A 516 -19.20 29.81 9.24
N ILE A 517 -17.95 29.57 9.68
CA ILE A 517 -16.86 30.57 9.61
C ILE A 517 -16.42 30.76 8.16
N LEU A 518 -16.30 29.69 7.38
CA LEU A 518 -15.99 29.73 5.95
C LEU A 518 -17.12 30.38 5.14
N ILE A 519 -18.38 30.09 5.46
CA ILE A 519 -19.56 30.76 4.88
C ILE A 519 -19.55 32.25 5.22
N ALA A 520 -19.26 32.64 6.47
CA ALA A 520 -19.17 34.04 6.87
C ALA A 520 -18.01 34.79 6.18
N LEU A 521 -16.86 34.13 6.00
CA LEU A 521 -15.74 34.68 5.22
C LEU A 521 -16.09 34.84 3.74
N GLY A 522 -16.71 33.84 3.12
CA GLY A 522 -17.15 33.88 1.72
C GLY A 522 -18.21 34.96 1.47
N VAL A 523 -19.27 34.99 2.29
CA VAL A 523 -20.32 36.03 2.24
C VAL A 523 -19.74 37.41 2.52
N GLY A 524 -18.79 37.53 3.45
CA GLY A 524 -18.06 38.77 3.74
C GLY A 524 -17.22 39.27 2.56
N LEU A 525 -16.49 38.38 1.87
CA LEU A 525 -15.74 38.71 0.66
C LEU A 525 -16.66 39.15 -0.48
N ILE A 526 -17.77 38.42 -0.70
CA ILE A 526 -18.76 38.75 -1.73
C ILE A 526 -19.39 40.12 -1.45
N LEU A 527 -19.80 40.39 -0.19
CA LEU A 527 -20.31 41.70 0.22
C LEU A 527 -19.26 42.81 0.06
N ALA A 528 -17.98 42.55 0.36
CA ALA A 528 -16.91 43.51 0.14
C ALA A 528 -16.71 43.84 -1.35
N VAL A 529 -16.79 42.84 -2.24
CA VAL A 529 -16.73 43.04 -3.70
C VAL A 529 -17.95 43.82 -4.20
N VAL A 530 -19.16 43.46 -3.77
CA VAL A 530 -20.43 44.09 -4.19
C VAL A 530 -20.61 45.51 -3.64
N LEU A 531 -20.10 45.81 -2.44
CA LEU A 531 -20.22 47.12 -1.78
C LEU A 531 -19.00 48.03 -2.00
N ARG A 532 -18.05 47.62 -2.85
CA ARG A 532 -16.82 48.36 -3.15
C ARG A 532 -17.14 49.80 -3.61
N GLY A 533 -16.69 50.79 -2.83
CA GLY A 533 -16.95 52.21 -3.08
C GLY A 533 -18.17 52.80 -2.35
N ARG A 534 -18.86 52.04 -1.49
CA ARG A 534 -19.93 52.55 -0.60
C ARG A 534 -19.48 52.50 0.86
N GLY A 535 -20.02 53.40 1.71
CA GLY A 535 -19.57 53.58 3.09
C GLY A 535 -19.65 52.34 4.01
N LEU A 536 -20.45 51.33 3.65
CA LEU A 536 -20.56 50.06 4.36
C LEU A 536 -19.40 49.07 4.08
N PHE A 537 -18.54 49.36 3.10
CA PHE A 537 -17.38 48.51 2.75
C PHE A 537 -16.42 48.27 3.95
N VAL A 538 -16.25 49.27 4.82
CA VAL A 538 -15.41 49.17 6.03
C VAL A 538 -15.98 48.15 7.03
N VAL A 539 -17.31 48.03 7.11
CA VAL A 539 -17.99 47.07 8.00
C VAL A 539 -17.79 45.63 7.49
N ALA A 540 -17.85 45.43 6.17
CA ALA A 540 -17.58 44.11 5.57
C ALA A 540 -16.12 43.66 5.81
N LEU A 541 -15.15 44.56 5.66
CA LEU A 541 -13.74 44.27 5.97
C LEU A 541 -13.50 43.97 7.46
N LEU A 542 -14.19 44.68 8.38
CA LEU A 542 -14.11 44.38 9.81
C LEU A 542 -14.65 42.98 10.16
N LEU A 543 -15.75 42.56 9.54
CA LEU A 543 -16.30 41.21 9.74
C LEU A 543 -15.35 40.12 9.24
N VAL A 544 -14.74 40.31 8.05
CA VAL A 544 -13.71 39.41 7.51
C VAL A 544 -12.49 39.35 8.43
N GLY A 545 -12.03 40.50 8.95
CA GLY A 545 -10.92 40.58 9.90
C GLY A 545 -11.20 39.86 11.22
N VAL A 546 -12.40 40.01 11.80
CA VAL A 546 -12.79 39.31 13.04
C VAL A 546 -12.89 37.80 12.82
N ALA A 547 -13.42 37.35 11.68
CA ALA A 547 -13.49 35.93 11.33
C ALA A 547 -12.10 35.32 11.13
N GLY A 548 -11.20 36.00 10.42
CA GLY A 548 -9.81 35.60 10.24
C GLY A 548 -9.02 35.57 11.55
N ALA A 549 -9.18 36.57 12.43
CA ALA A 549 -8.55 36.58 13.74
C ALA A 549 -9.06 35.44 14.65
N SER A 550 -10.36 35.13 14.59
CA SER A 550 -10.95 34.00 15.34
C SER A 550 -10.38 32.66 14.87
N LEU A 551 -10.19 32.48 13.55
CA LEU A 551 -9.54 31.30 12.97
C LEU A 551 -8.07 31.17 13.42
N ALA A 552 -7.32 32.27 13.38
CA ALA A 552 -5.91 32.30 13.83
C ALA A 552 -5.76 31.98 15.32
N VAL A 553 -6.67 32.47 16.17
CA VAL A 553 -6.69 32.14 17.61
C VAL A 553 -7.08 30.67 17.86
N GLY A 554 -7.92 30.07 17.01
CA GLY A 554 -8.21 28.63 17.04
C GLY A 554 -6.98 27.77 16.73
N ILE A 555 -6.21 28.15 15.69
CA ILE A 555 -4.96 27.50 15.30
C ILE A 555 -3.91 27.61 16.43
N LEU A 556 -3.71 28.81 16.99
CA LEU A 556 -2.75 29.06 18.08
C LEU A 556 -3.13 28.38 19.42
N ARG A 557 -4.39 27.95 19.59
CA ARG A 557 -4.86 27.22 20.78
C ARG A 557 -4.79 25.70 20.65
N GLY A 558 -4.05 25.18 19.67
CA GLY A 558 -3.72 23.75 19.62
C GLY A 558 -4.75 22.86 18.92
N GLN A 559 -5.68 23.42 18.14
CA GLN A 559 -6.57 22.62 17.27
C GLN A 559 -5.86 22.01 16.04
N ALA A 560 -4.53 22.01 16.03
CA ALA A 560 -3.67 21.45 14.98
C ALA A 560 -3.81 19.93 14.79
N THR A 561 -4.49 19.22 15.69
CA THR A 561 -4.87 17.81 15.54
C THR A 561 -5.72 17.53 14.30
N GLN A 562 -6.47 18.52 13.78
CA GLN A 562 -7.15 18.38 12.48
C GLN A 562 -6.21 18.56 11.28
N ALA A 563 -5.12 19.33 11.39
CA ALA A 563 -4.11 19.41 10.33
C ALA A 563 -3.34 18.09 10.19
N ARG A 564 -3.05 17.41 11.32
CA ARG A 564 -2.53 16.03 11.29
C ARG A 564 -3.46 15.03 10.61
N ARG A 565 -4.80 15.21 10.69
CA ARG A 565 -5.76 14.37 9.95
C ARG A 565 -5.77 14.58 8.44
N ILE A 566 -5.27 15.70 7.94
CA ILE A 566 -5.08 15.91 6.49
C ILE A 566 -3.77 15.26 6.03
N GLY A 567 -2.73 15.25 6.89
CA GLY A 567 -1.50 14.50 6.65
C GLY A 567 -1.67 12.98 6.75
N SER A 568 -2.49 12.47 7.68
CA SER A 568 -2.68 11.03 7.88
C SER A 568 -3.56 10.36 6.82
N VAL A 569 -4.19 11.12 5.92
CA VAL A 569 -4.90 10.60 4.74
C VAL A 569 -3.95 10.36 3.55
N LEU A 570 -2.66 10.68 3.70
CA LEU A 570 -1.61 10.48 2.69
C LEU A 570 -0.59 9.38 3.05
N CYS A 571 -0.72 8.69 4.19
CA CYS A 571 0.14 7.57 4.56
C CYS A 571 -0.69 6.31 4.90
N THR A 572 -1.06 5.53 3.89
CA THR A 572 -1.75 4.24 4.02
C THR A 572 -0.81 3.03 3.90
N ALA A 573 0.45 3.18 4.34
CA ALA A 573 1.46 2.12 4.29
C ALA A 573 2.40 2.19 5.51
N CYS A 574 1.95 1.69 6.66
CA CYS A 574 2.77 1.33 7.84
C CYS A 574 1.90 0.67 8.93
N VAL A 575 1.88 -0.65 9.02
CA VAL A 575 1.44 -1.40 10.22
C VAL A 575 2.25 -2.70 10.33
N GLY A 576 2.63 -3.08 11.56
CA GLY A 576 3.02 -4.45 12.00
C GLY A 576 4.17 -5.16 11.29
N ILE A 577 5.39 -5.00 11.83
CA ILE A 577 6.51 -5.94 11.63
C ILE A 577 6.74 -6.66 12.97
N GLU A 578 6.51 -7.97 13.04
CA GLU A 578 7.20 -8.80 14.06
C GLU A 578 8.66 -8.98 13.61
N GLU A 579 9.60 -8.64 14.48
CA GLU A 579 11.03 -8.64 14.14
C GLU A 579 11.54 -10.07 13.87
N VAL A 580 12.00 -10.30 12.64
CA VAL A 580 12.79 -11.50 12.28
C VAL A 580 14.13 -11.41 13.01
N ARG A 581 14.27 -12.08 14.15
CA ARG A 581 15.54 -12.15 14.90
C ARG A 581 16.55 -13.03 14.18
N THR A 582 17.39 -12.40 13.36
CA THR A 582 18.54 -13.01 12.67
C THR A 582 19.82 -13.02 13.52
N GLU A 583 19.88 -12.26 14.62
CA GLU A 583 21.01 -12.24 15.54
C GLU A 583 21.27 -13.60 16.20
N ALA A 584 22.54 -13.97 16.37
CA ALA A 584 22.90 -15.18 17.13
C ALA A 584 22.48 -15.05 18.61
N PRO A 585 21.68 -15.98 19.16
CA PRO A 585 21.13 -15.84 20.51
C PRO A 585 22.22 -15.83 21.56
N THR A 586 22.30 -14.74 22.33
CA THR A 586 23.21 -14.64 23.47
C THR A 586 22.42 -14.60 24.79
N LEU A 587 22.56 -15.65 25.60
CA LEU A 587 22.01 -15.63 26.96
C LEU A 587 22.72 -14.54 27.78
N SER A 588 21.97 -13.68 28.46
CA SER A 588 22.54 -12.73 29.42
C SER A 588 23.26 -13.45 30.57
N PRO A 589 24.14 -12.76 31.33
CA PRO A 589 24.79 -13.37 32.50
C PRO A 589 23.79 -13.90 33.54
N ALA A 590 22.67 -13.19 33.75
CA ALA A 590 21.62 -13.58 34.68
C ALA A 590 20.87 -14.85 34.22
N GLU A 591 20.56 -14.95 32.93
CA GLU A 591 19.92 -16.15 32.38
C GLU A 591 20.85 -17.36 32.43
N ARG A 592 22.15 -17.19 32.13
CA ARG A 592 23.14 -18.27 32.27
C ARG A 592 23.23 -18.77 33.70
N GLU A 593 23.22 -17.87 34.69
CA GLU A 593 23.19 -18.25 36.10
C GLU A 593 21.88 -18.98 36.46
N ALA A 594 20.72 -18.50 35.99
CA ALA A 594 19.43 -19.14 36.21
C ALA A 594 19.35 -20.56 35.61
N PHE A 595 19.82 -20.75 34.37
CA PHE A 595 19.89 -22.08 33.74
C PHE A 595 20.88 -23.00 34.46
N ALA A 596 22.05 -22.50 34.87
CA ALA A 596 23.03 -23.28 35.64
C ALA A 596 22.55 -23.63 37.06
N ALA A 597 21.63 -22.84 37.63
CA ALA A 597 21.04 -23.10 38.95
C ALA A 597 19.98 -24.22 38.94
N PHE A 598 19.39 -24.53 37.78
CA PHE A 598 18.38 -25.59 37.63
C PHE A 598 18.91 -26.96 38.08
N ARG A 599 18.15 -27.65 38.93
CA ARG A 599 18.55 -28.92 39.56
C ARG A 599 17.82 -30.16 39.03
N GLY A 600 16.70 -29.99 38.34
CA GLY A 600 15.99 -31.10 37.69
C GLY A 600 16.76 -31.65 36.49
N SER A 601 16.09 -32.54 35.74
CA SER A 601 16.48 -32.95 34.39
C SER A 601 15.34 -32.56 33.45
N ALA A 602 15.67 -32.17 32.21
CA ALA A 602 14.67 -31.79 31.22
C ALA A 602 15.04 -32.24 29.81
N HIS A 603 14.04 -32.47 28.97
CA HIS A 603 14.18 -32.80 27.56
C HIS A 603 13.32 -31.88 26.69
N LEU A 604 13.98 -31.15 25.79
CA LEU A 604 13.39 -30.15 24.92
C LEU A 604 13.29 -30.70 23.49
N VAL A 605 12.08 -31.00 23.03
CA VAL A 605 11.83 -31.42 21.64
C VAL A 605 11.56 -30.17 20.82
N VAL A 606 12.53 -29.77 19.99
CA VAL A 606 12.44 -28.57 19.15
C VAL A 606 11.90 -28.94 17.78
N PHE A 607 10.65 -28.59 17.54
CA PHE A 607 10.00 -28.74 16.24
C PHE A 607 10.39 -27.57 15.33
N HIS A 608 10.85 -27.90 14.13
CA HIS A 608 11.26 -26.95 13.09
C HIS A 608 10.81 -27.44 11.71
N THR A 609 10.97 -26.61 10.69
CA THR A 609 10.86 -26.99 9.27
C THR A 609 11.89 -26.21 8.46
N PRO A 610 12.24 -26.63 7.22
CA PRO A 610 13.21 -25.91 6.39
C PRO A 610 12.80 -24.49 6.00
N TRP A 611 11.50 -24.21 5.89
CA TRP A 611 10.95 -22.90 5.52
C TRP A 611 10.82 -21.92 6.71
N CYS A 612 11.05 -22.38 7.93
CA CYS A 612 10.87 -21.59 9.15
C CYS A 612 12.08 -20.68 9.42
N ARG A 613 12.01 -19.41 8.97
CA ARG A 613 13.12 -18.43 9.10
C ARG A 613 13.57 -18.15 10.54
N SER A 614 12.70 -18.31 11.55
CA SER A 614 13.04 -18.11 12.97
C SER A 614 13.47 -19.40 13.69
N CYS A 615 13.37 -20.57 13.04
CA CYS A 615 13.80 -21.84 13.64
C CYS A 615 15.32 -21.94 13.91
N PRO A 616 16.23 -21.43 13.05
CA PRO A 616 17.67 -21.41 13.36
C PRO A 616 18.01 -20.69 14.66
N TYR A 617 17.34 -19.56 14.97
CA TYR A 617 17.49 -18.86 16.24
C TYR A 617 17.09 -19.74 17.43
N VAL A 618 15.94 -20.43 17.34
CA VAL A 618 15.46 -21.30 18.42
C VAL A 618 16.38 -22.52 18.62
N GLN A 619 16.85 -23.13 17.54
CA GLN A 619 17.83 -24.22 17.59
C GLN A 619 19.15 -23.77 18.27
N ALA A 620 19.67 -22.60 17.92
CA ALA A 620 20.88 -22.05 18.50
C ALA A 620 20.69 -21.68 19.99
N LEU A 621 19.54 -21.11 20.37
CA LEU A 621 19.24 -20.75 21.76
C LEU A 621 19.13 -22.00 22.64
N VAL A 622 18.43 -23.04 22.18
CA VAL A 622 18.33 -24.31 22.91
C VAL A 622 19.70 -24.99 23.04
N ALA A 623 20.57 -24.86 22.03
CA ALA A 623 21.95 -25.33 22.12
C ALA A 623 22.82 -24.52 23.11
N GLU A 624 22.57 -23.21 23.31
CA GLU A 624 23.19 -22.43 24.41
C GLU A 624 22.66 -22.88 25.78
N VAL A 625 21.35 -23.11 25.92
CA VAL A 625 20.72 -23.57 27.17
C VAL A 625 21.26 -24.94 27.61
N ALA A 626 21.36 -25.90 26.68
CA ALA A 626 21.94 -27.21 26.96
C ALA A 626 23.44 -27.15 27.30
N ARG A 627 24.17 -26.16 26.76
CA ARG A 627 25.57 -25.88 27.15
C ARG A 627 25.68 -25.23 28.53
N ALA A 628 24.71 -24.41 28.93
CA ALA A 628 24.68 -23.78 30.26
C ALA A 628 24.38 -24.80 31.38
N ASN A 629 23.60 -25.86 31.11
CA ASN A 629 23.32 -26.91 32.08
C ASN A 629 23.19 -28.30 31.42
N PRO A 630 24.17 -29.22 31.61
CA PRO A 630 24.14 -30.57 31.03
C PRO A 630 22.98 -31.48 31.46
N ARG A 631 22.10 -31.03 32.37
CA ARG A 631 20.86 -31.74 32.73
C ARG A 631 19.68 -31.39 31.81
N ILE A 632 19.82 -30.36 30.98
CA ILE A 632 18.86 -29.98 29.95
C ILE A 632 19.37 -30.57 28.63
N SER A 633 18.63 -31.54 28.12
CA SER A 633 18.89 -32.20 26.83
C SER A 633 17.89 -31.73 25.79
N TYR A 634 18.22 -31.88 24.51
CA TYR A 634 17.30 -31.52 23.43
C TYR A 634 17.44 -32.44 22.22
N GLU A 635 16.40 -32.46 21.39
CA GLU A 635 16.41 -33.04 20.06
C GLU A 635 15.76 -32.07 19.06
N LEU A 636 16.07 -32.25 17.77
CA LEU A 636 15.47 -31.50 16.68
C LEU A 636 14.54 -32.41 15.89
N VAL A 637 13.31 -31.99 15.65
CA VAL A 637 12.30 -32.71 14.88
C VAL A 637 11.84 -31.85 13.72
N ASP A 638 12.07 -32.33 12.49
CA ASP A 638 11.44 -31.74 11.31
C ASP A 638 9.94 -32.11 11.33
N ALA A 639 9.10 -31.11 11.56
CA ALA A 639 7.67 -31.28 11.79
C ALA A 639 6.86 -31.57 10.51
N ASP A 640 7.46 -31.36 9.32
CA ASP A 640 6.89 -31.84 8.06
C ASP A 640 7.24 -33.33 7.82
N GLN A 641 8.42 -33.78 8.25
CA GLN A 641 8.85 -35.17 8.09
C GLN A 641 8.27 -36.12 9.16
N ASP A 642 8.22 -35.70 10.43
CA ASP A 642 7.61 -36.46 11.54
C ASP A 642 6.29 -35.84 11.99
N ARG A 643 5.38 -35.72 11.02
CA ARG A 643 4.04 -35.13 11.15
C ARG A 643 3.23 -35.74 12.30
N ALA A 644 3.29 -37.07 12.47
CA ALA A 644 2.54 -37.76 13.52
C ALA A 644 3.00 -37.35 14.93
N ARG A 645 4.30 -37.06 15.09
CA ARG A 645 4.87 -36.56 16.34
C ARG A 645 4.54 -35.10 16.59
N ALA A 646 4.51 -34.27 15.53
CA ALA A 646 4.04 -32.89 15.61
C ALA A 646 2.54 -32.83 15.98
N GLU A 647 1.70 -33.68 15.40
CA GLU A 647 0.28 -33.79 15.72
C GLU A 647 0.06 -34.25 17.18
N ALA A 648 0.80 -35.27 17.63
CA ALA A 648 0.74 -35.74 19.02
C ALA A 648 1.21 -34.69 20.05
N ALA A 649 2.08 -33.76 19.64
CA ALA A 649 2.54 -32.64 20.47
C ALA A 649 1.62 -31.41 20.41
N GLY A 650 0.57 -31.40 19.59
CA GLY A 650 -0.25 -30.20 19.34
C GLY A 650 0.48 -29.11 18.54
N VAL A 651 1.55 -29.48 17.84
CA VAL A 651 2.39 -28.64 16.98
C VAL A 651 1.92 -28.69 15.52
N ALA A 652 1.15 -29.71 15.15
CA ALA A 652 0.47 -29.80 13.86
C ALA A 652 -1.00 -30.16 14.04
N ALA A 653 -1.88 -29.59 13.22
CA ALA A 653 -3.32 -29.86 13.23
C ALA A 653 -3.95 -29.43 11.89
N ALA A 654 -5.03 -30.12 11.48
CA ALA A 654 -5.86 -29.74 10.32
C ALA A 654 -5.08 -29.41 9.03
N GLY A 655 -3.99 -30.13 8.76
CA GLY A 655 -3.16 -29.93 7.57
C GLY A 655 -1.98 -28.97 7.74
N LYS A 656 -1.87 -28.27 8.86
CA LYS A 656 -0.89 -27.18 9.11
C LYS A 656 0.09 -27.53 10.23
N VAL A 657 1.27 -26.90 10.22
CA VAL A 657 2.39 -27.10 11.16
C VAL A 657 2.81 -25.75 11.74
N VAL A 658 2.98 -25.66 13.05
CA VAL A 658 3.27 -24.40 13.78
C VAL A 658 4.68 -24.46 14.38
N VAL A 659 5.63 -23.78 13.74
CA VAL A 659 7.05 -23.76 14.16
C VAL A 659 7.60 -22.33 14.14
N PRO A 660 8.63 -21.99 14.95
CA PRO A 660 9.34 -22.84 15.89
C PRO A 660 8.50 -23.15 17.13
N ALA A 661 8.58 -24.40 17.58
CA ALA A 661 7.93 -24.85 18.82
C ALA A 661 8.88 -25.71 19.66
N ILE A 662 8.89 -25.50 20.98
CA ILE A 662 9.63 -26.36 21.92
C ILE A 662 8.62 -27.06 22.82
N LEU A 663 8.53 -28.39 22.73
CA LEU A 663 7.84 -29.21 23.72
C LEU A 663 8.82 -29.53 24.87
N VAL A 664 8.47 -29.11 26.08
CA VAL A 664 9.14 -29.52 27.32
C VAL A 664 8.53 -30.86 27.75
N ALA A 665 9.26 -31.96 27.53
CA ALA A 665 8.70 -33.31 27.60
C ALA A 665 8.17 -33.68 29.01
N GLU A 666 8.81 -33.18 30.07
CA GLU A 666 8.44 -33.46 31.46
C GLU A 666 7.16 -32.78 31.92
N THR A 667 6.78 -31.65 31.29
CA THR A 667 5.57 -30.88 31.64
C THR A 667 4.47 -31.01 30.59
N GLY A 668 4.80 -31.51 29.39
CA GLY A 668 3.89 -31.52 28.24
C GLY A 668 3.65 -30.12 27.64
N ARG A 669 4.36 -29.10 28.12
CA ARG A 669 4.15 -27.69 27.75
C ARG A 669 4.86 -27.37 26.43
N VAL A 670 4.13 -26.79 25.48
CA VAL A 670 4.68 -26.30 24.21
C VAL A 670 4.91 -24.79 24.28
N LEU A 671 6.08 -24.34 23.81
CA LEU A 671 6.49 -22.94 23.73
C LEU A 671 6.67 -22.55 22.25
N PHE A 672 5.80 -21.69 21.74
CA PHE A 672 5.84 -21.20 20.35
C PHE A 672 6.57 -19.85 20.22
N GLY A 673 7.21 -19.59 19.08
CA GLY A 673 7.81 -18.29 18.74
C GLY A 673 9.09 -17.94 19.51
N THR A 674 9.69 -16.79 19.16
CA THR A 674 11.03 -16.36 19.63
C THR A 674 11.02 -15.34 20.79
N SER A 675 9.92 -14.60 20.96
CA SER A 675 9.77 -13.57 21.98
C SER A 675 9.90 -14.14 23.40
N ASP A 676 10.77 -13.53 24.20
CA ASP A 676 11.15 -13.91 25.58
C ASP A 676 11.43 -15.40 25.80
N LEU A 677 11.89 -16.09 24.76
CA LEU A 677 11.94 -17.55 24.73
C LEU A 677 12.83 -18.16 25.82
N SER A 678 13.97 -17.53 26.14
CA SER A 678 14.85 -17.94 27.25
C SER A 678 14.14 -17.88 28.61
N ALA A 679 13.44 -16.78 28.90
CA ALA A 679 12.65 -16.62 30.13
C ALA A 679 11.46 -17.61 30.18
N ARG A 680 10.83 -17.90 29.03
CA ARG A 680 9.73 -18.87 28.92
C ARG A 680 10.20 -20.32 29.09
N ILE A 681 11.39 -20.67 28.61
CA ILE A 681 12.03 -21.96 28.92
C ILE A 681 12.35 -22.03 30.42
N LEU A 682 12.94 -21.00 31.03
CA LEU A 682 13.18 -20.97 32.49
C LEU A 682 11.90 -21.15 33.31
N ALA A 683 10.80 -20.50 32.91
CA ALA A 683 9.50 -20.66 33.56
C ALA A 683 8.98 -22.10 33.46
N ALA A 684 9.05 -22.73 32.29
CA ALA A 684 8.63 -24.12 32.09
C ALA A 684 9.54 -25.12 32.84
N LEU A 685 10.84 -24.85 32.95
CA LEU A 685 11.76 -25.64 33.78
C LEU A 685 11.46 -25.49 35.27
N GLY A 686 10.99 -24.32 35.72
CA GLY A 686 10.58 -24.07 37.10
C GLY A 686 9.36 -24.88 37.57
N GLU A 687 8.60 -25.47 36.65
CA GLU A 687 7.50 -26.39 36.93
C GLU A 687 8.00 -27.84 37.21
N ILE A 688 9.24 -28.16 36.81
CA ILE A 688 9.89 -29.46 37.02
C ILE A 688 10.52 -29.49 38.43
N ARG A 689 9.94 -30.28 39.33
CA ARG A 689 10.35 -30.40 40.75
C ARG A 689 11.56 -31.30 41.00
#